data_AF-D6YVR8-F1
#
_entry.id   AF-D6YVR8-F1
#
_cell.length_a   1.000
_cell.length_b   1.000
_cell.length_c   1.000
_cell.angle_alpha   90.00
_cell.angle_beta   90.00
_cell.angle_gamma   90.00
#
_symmetry.space_group_name_H-M   'P 1'
#
loop_
_entity.id
_entity.type
_entity.pdbx_description
1 polymer ?
#
loop_
_entity_poly.entity_id
_entity_poly.type
_entity_poly.pdbx_seq_one_letter_code
_entity_poly.pdbx_strand_id
1 'polypeptide(L)'
;MIMNKEPDFPLISTELDLTSENHNHLYYSSLVPRTLKQILPSEFIQFYGSHPDEKEKLFKHFQSLLPFTYWKPTNSTPTNMSCYLICCYRPNAFKFFFEMISRWLIPGKRLNVLAMYASDFTIPEFSEQVYTMCEMVIRIENAEEMEAVKRNLPIIESEVRLGVVSSYYARRILEVKGLSNDEKTAMIQECIAWATARWPHNFSFDVFTEMQHVLVMCRDDFKLRRSVRHLSRLIGIQYLFRKDLRQKIRKHPGKRHLNLKFFQTTLLLSDSEKKVLGVLLAVNFLRDKEVFEETHLIKAIQNYIPEAVMIENSSFFNRRGAEPICTLYLEVEKQDGKLFTASEVTTLRNNLPKELGERVEHLIQPVFMPRNEEEIMRNILTLGNQIKYLRDIPQVFITFDEQTHHHLCFNVIIVRVLKEGDSLIEESFKNSSSRLEYIHDRTKTIGFLRKKYPKEATVCRLRLPKEEFLRRDHSIDLYKAREAVFAEVSNALGEVRDYNGGMISKQNELLASVRKLLQGIVNYNDLLLEDFFYSLNPVIMRTVLEPEALKTLFVMLLESISDGFFNEESYAMKVRAEPHFVYVMITAEHVELEELISEELALLDFSPSSLAMTQVNVYDILYLGYIFRSDDPQKQRKFCISIQHAIEKLEHQR
;
A
#
# COMPACT_ATOMS: atom_id res chain seq x y z
N MET A 1 56.76 -0.50 68.44
CA MET A 1 55.75 0.39 67.81
C MET A 1 55.45 -0.16 66.43
N ILE A 2 54.38 -0.93 66.29
CA ILE A 2 53.85 -1.31 64.98
C ILE A 2 53.07 -0.09 64.51
N MET A 3 53.61 0.65 63.54
CA MET A 3 52.83 1.69 62.87
C MET A 3 51.70 0.98 62.13
N ASN A 4 50.46 1.21 62.56
CA ASN A 4 49.27 0.95 61.75
C ASN A 4 49.45 1.74 60.45
N LYS A 5 49.95 1.10 59.39
CA LYS A 5 49.73 1.62 58.03
C LYS A 5 48.23 1.58 57.81
N GLU A 6 47.59 2.69 57.45
CA GLU A 6 46.21 2.62 56.97
C GLU A 6 46.15 1.70 55.75
N PRO A 7 45.07 0.92 55.58
CA PRO A 7 44.92 0.08 54.40
C PRO A 7 44.90 0.94 53.14
N ASP A 8 45.74 0.58 52.17
CA ASP A 8 45.80 1.26 50.87
C ASP A 8 44.62 0.80 50.02
N PHE A 9 43.74 1.75 49.68
CA PHE A 9 42.66 1.53 48.72
C PHE A 9 43.23 1.71 47.31
N PRO A 10 42.82 0.89 46.31
CA PRO A 10 43.35 1.00 44.96
C PRO A 10 43.14 2.40 44.38
N LEU A 11 44.10 2.87 43.57
CA LEU A 11 44.03 4.15 42.90
C LEU A 11 42.82 4.15 41.96
N ILE A 12 42.01 5.20 42.05
CA ILE A 12 40.89 5.42 41.15
C ILE A 12 41.19 6.64 40.33
N SER A 13 41.12 6.47 39.01
CA SER A 13 41.15 7.57 38.06
C SER A 13 39.78 7.77 37.44
N THR A 14 39.30 9.00 37.42
CA THR A 14 38.10 9.41 36.67
C THR A 14 38.52 10.04 35.35
N GLU A 15 37.73 9.90 34.28
CA GLU A 15 38.02 10.51 32.96
C GLU A 15 37.89 12.06 32.92
N LEU A 16 37.72 12.71 34.07
CA LEU A 16 37.67 14.18 34.15
C LEU A 16 39.06 14.77 33.87
N ASP A 17 39.12 15.63 32.86
CA ASP A 17 40.34 16.27 32.35
C ASP A 17 41.12 17.00 33.46
N LEU A 18 42.30 16.48 33.81
CA LEU A 18 43.15 16.98 34.90
C LEU A 18 43.82 18.33 34.60
N THR A 19 43.56 18.89 33.41
CA THR A 19 44.21 20.11 32.90
C THR A 19 43.53 21.42 33.33
N SER A 20 42.36 21.36 33.98
CA SER A 20 41.66 22.56 34.45
C SER A 20 41.63 22.67 35.98
N GLU A 21 42.09 23.80 36.53
CA GLU A 21 42.10 24.15 37.96
C GLU A 21 40.69 24.43 38.51
N ASN A 22 39.70 23.57 38.23
CA ASN A 22 38.35 23.73 38.78
C ASN A 22 38.28 23.03 40.14
N HIS A 23 38.00 23.78 41.22
CA HIS A 23 37.83 23.21 42.57
C HIS A 23 36.78 22.08 42.64
N ASN A 24 35.84 22.05 41.71
CA ASN A 24 34.86 20.97 41.59
C ASN A 24 35.50 19.63 41.16
N HIS A 25 36.61 19.63 40.40
CA HIS A 25 37.28 18.39 39.98
C HIS A 25 37.86 17.61 41.16
N LEU A 26 38.47 18.31 42.13
CA LEU A 26 38.96 17.70 43.36
C LEU A 26 37.84 17.08 44.19
N TYR A 27 36.67 17.71 44.19
CA TYR A 27 35.48 17.16 44.85
C TYR A 27 35.01 15.89 44.16
N TYR A 28 34.86 15.90 42.83
CA TYR A 28 34.40 14.74 42.04
C TYR A 28 35.39 13.56 42.05
N SER A 29 36.69 13.83 41.96
CA SER A 29 37.73 12.78 42.02
C SER A 29 37.82 12.13 43.41
N SER A 30 37.48 12.87 44.47
CA SER A 30 37.43 12.32 45.84
C SER A 30 36.12 11.57 46.16
N LEU A 31 35.06 11.79 45.38
CA LEU A 31 33.73 11.25 45.64
C LEU A 31 33.65 9.76 45.32
N VAL A 32 34.15 9.32 44.16
CA VAL A 32 34.13 7.90 43.75
C VAL A 32 34.87 7.01 44.77
N PRO A 33 36.12 7.31 45.20
CA PRO A 33 36.80 6.53 46.23
C PRO A 33 36.07 6.50 47.58
N ARG A 34 35.51 7.64 48.02
CA ARG A 34 34.74 7.70 49.28
C ARG A 34 33.50 6.83 49.22
N THR A 35 32.74 6.92 48.15
CA THR A 35 31.51 6.13 47.98
C THR A 35 31.84 4.64 47.89
N LEU A 36 32.87 4.25 47.13
CA LEU A 36 33.29 2.85 47.05
C LEU A 36 33.75 2.29 48.41
N LYS A 37 34.51 3.06 49.19
CA LYS A 37 34.87 2.69 50.58
C LYS A 37 33.65 2.53 51.49
N GLN A 38 32.57 3.24 51.22
CA GLN A 38 31.35 3.17 52.02
C GLN A 38 30.48 1.96 51.67
N ILE A 39 30.42 1.58 50.40
CA ILE A 39 29.44 0.58 49.91
C ILE A 39 30.03 -0.80 49.64
N LEU A 40 31.34 -0.91 49.41
CA LEU A 40 31.99 -2.20 49.21
C LEU A 40 32.20 -2.93 50.55
N PRO A 41 32.20 -4.28 50.55
CA PRO A 41 32.44 -5.06 51.76
C PRO A 41 33.77 -4.71 52.44
N SER A 42 33.84 -4.80 53.77
CA SER A 42 35.05 -4.46 54.54
C SER A 42 36.28 -5.29 54.16
N GLU A 43 36.06 -6.50 53.66
CA GLU A 43 37.07 -7.42 53.13
C GLU A 43 37.80 -6.82 51.91
N PHE A 44 37.13 -5.92 51.17
CA PHE A 44 37.72 -5.20 50.04
C PHE A 44 38.69 -4.09 50.49
N ILE A 45 38.50 -3.56 51.70
CA ILE A 45 39.29 -2.45 52.25
C ILE A 45 40.53 -2.98 52.98
N GLN A 46 40.49 -4.19 53.55
CA GLN A 46 41.57 -4.73 54.41
C GLN A 46 42.83 -5.22 53.68
N PHE A 47 43.08 -4.76 52.44
CA PHE A 47 44.12 -5.33 51.60
C PHE A 47 45.47 -4.61 51.76
N TYR A 48 46.53 -5.37 52.07
CA TYR A 48 47.92 -4.91 52.19
C TYR A 48 48.82 -5.76 51.30
N GLY A 49 48.87 -5.48 50.00
CA GLY A 49 49.60 -6.35 49.07
C GLY A 49 50.29 -5.62 47.93
N SER A 50 51.62 -5.52 47.97
CA SER A 50 52.44 -5.12 46.83
C SER A 50 52.68 -6.28 45.83
N HIS A 51 52.19 -7.50 46.11
CA HIS A 51 52.43 -8.69 45.31
C HIS A 51 51.42 -8.86 44.15
N PRO A 52 51.86 -9.19 42.92
CA PRO A 52 50.99 -9.33 41.75
C PRO A 52 49.82 -10.33 41.94
N ASP A 53 50.10 -11.49 42.56
CA ASP A 53 49.11 -12.56 42.74
C ASP A 53 47.93 -12.17 43.64
N GLU A 54 48.17 -11.29 44.60
CA GLU A 54 47.13 -10.81 45.50
C GLU A 54 46.24 -9.75 44.82
N LYS A 55 46.84 -8.90 43.97
CA LYS A 55 46.09 -7.95 43.12
C LYS A 55 45.16 -8.67 42.15
N GLU A 56 45.62 -9.77 41.56
CA GLU A 56 44.79 -10.58 40.66
C GLU A 56 43.61 -11.23 41.39
N LYS A 57 43.81 -11.71 42.63
CA LYS A 57 42.71 -12.22 43.47
C LYS A 57 41.69 -11.13 43.81
N LEU A 58 42.17 -9.93 44.17
CA LEU A 58 41.30 -8.78 44.46
C LEU A 58 40.51 -8.35 43.22
N PHE A 59 41.14 -8.33 42.05
CA PHE A 59 40.49 -8.04 40.79
C PHE A 59 39.39 -9.06 40.46
N LYS A 60 39.68 -10.37 40.57
CA LYS A 60 38.67 -11.42 40.38
C LYS A 60 37.51 -11.30 41.37
N HIS A 61 37.80 -10.94 42.61
CA HIS A 61 36.77 -10.69 43.61
C HIS A 61 35.90 -9.48 43.24
N PHE A 62 36.51 -8.35 42.85
CA PHE A 62 35.80 -7.16 42.37
C PHE A 62 34.89 -7.49 41.17
N GLN A 63 35.43 -8.19 40.16
CA GLN A 63 34.66 -8.61 39.00
C GLN A 63 33.48 -9.52 39.37
N SER A 64 33.65 -10.40 40.36
CA SER A 64 32.56 -11.28 40.83
C SER A 64 31.41 -10.54 41.52
N LEU A 65 31.66 -9.32 42.02
CA LEU A 65 30.63 -8.49 42.64
C LEU A 65 29.80 -7.73 41.61
N LEU A 66 30.30 -7.55 40.38
CA LEU A 66 29.63 -6.76 39.35
C LEU A 66 28.55 -7.58 38.61
N PRO A 67 27.40 -6.97 38.27
CA PRO A 67 26.93 -5.65 38.69
C PRO A 67 26.54 -5.64 40.17
N PHE A 68 27.06 -4.65 40.90
CA PHE A 68 26.84 -4.49 42.33
C PHE A 68 25.77 -3.44 42.58
N THR A 69 24.77 -3.79 43.37
CA THR A 69 23.70 -2.88 43.80
C THR A 69 23.67 -2.84 45.31
N TYR A 70 23.54 -1.65 45.89
CA TYR A 70 23.49 -1.46 47.33
C TYR A 70 22.49 -0.38 47.70
N TRP A 71 21.84 -0.56 48.85
CA TRP A 71 20.83 0.37 49.34
C TRP A 71 20.99 0.49 50.84
N LYS A 72 20.95 1.72 51.35
CA LYS A 72 21.09 1.94 52.79
C LYS A 72 19.74 1.73 53.50
N PRO A 73 19.62 0.75 54.42
CA PRO A 73 18.37 0.55 55.15
C PRO A 73 18.08 1.75 56.07
N THR A 74 16.83 2.20 56.09
CA THR A 74 16.37 3.29 56.96
C THR A 74 15.07 2.88 57.65
N ASN A 75 14.96 3.15 58.96
CA ASN A 75 13.84 2.71 59.79
C ASN A 75 12.91 3.84 60.23
N SER A 76 13.20 5.08 59.83
CA SER A 76 12.38 6.27 60.12
C SER A 76 11.77 6.82 58.83
N THR A 77 10.56 7.38 58.91
CA THR A 77 9.93 8.14 57.81
C THR A 77 9.44 9.48 58.35
N PRO A 78 9.51 10.59 57.57
CA PRO A 78 10.08 10.69 56.23
C PRO A 78 11.62 10.55 56.23
N THR A 79 12.19 9.97 55.17
CA THR A 79 13.64 9.75 55.07
C THR A 79 14.12 9.84 53.62
N ASN A 80 15.43 10.03 53.47
CA ASN A 80 16.11 9.96 52.18
C ASN A 80 16.86 8.64 52.09
N MET A 81 16.63 7.88 51.03
CA MET A 81 17.28 6.61 50.77
C MET A 81 18.23 6.74 49.58
N SER A 82 19.48 6.35 49.76
CA SER A 82 20.46 6.26 48.68
C SER A 82 20.48 4.85 48.09
N CYS A 83 20.35 4.78 46.77
CA CYS A 83 20.45 3.59 45.95
C CYS A 83 21.72 3.67 45.09
N TYR A 84 22.56 2.65 45.15
CA TYR A 84 23.85 2.61 44.48
C TYR A 84 23.90 1.50 43.43
N LEU A 85 24.59 1.78 42.32
CA LEU A 85 24.92 0.82 41.27
C LEU A 85 26.40 0.97 40.89
N ILE A 86 27.11 -0.15 40.81
CA ILE A 86 28.44 -0.24 40.21
C ILE A 86 28.39 -1.30 39.11
N CYS A 87 28.84 -0.97 37.91
CA CYS A 87 28.91 -1.91 36.80
C CYS A 87 30.07 -1.59 35.85
N CYS A 88 30.38 -2.52 34.95
CA CYS A 88 31.19 -2.21 33.78
C CYS A 88 30.51 -1.10 32.95
N TYR A 89 31.30 -0.18 32.39
CA TYR A 89 30.77 0.93 31.61
C TYR A 89 29.88 0.42 30.49
N ARG A 90 28.70 1.06 30.39
CA ARG A 90 27.78 0.81 29.29
C ARG A 90 26.94 2.05 29.02
N PRO A 91 26.79 2.43 27.73
CA PRO A 91 25.84 3.45 27.33
C PRO A 91 24.43 3.17 27.88
N ASN A 92 23.81 4.20 28.45
CA ASN A 92 22.46 4.19 29.01
C ASN A 92 22.23 3.30 30.25
N ALA A 93 23.25 2.69 30.85
CA ALA A 93 23.08 1.94 32.11
C ALA A 93 22.53 2.83 33.24
N PHE A 94 23.04 4.05 33.34
CA PHE A 94 22.57 5.10 34.24
C PHE A 94 21.08 5.43 34.05
N LYS A 95 20.67 5.68 32.81
CA LYS A 95 19.27 6.01 32.48
C LYS A 95 18.33 4.86 32.84
N PHE A 96 18.73 3.63 32.51
CA PHE A 96 17.96 2.44 32.88
C PHE A 96 17.83 2.32 34.40
N PHE A 97 18.91 2.47 35.16
CA PHE A 97 18.87 2.46 36.62
C PHE A 97 17.94 3.54 37.19
N PHE A 98 18.02 4.77 36.67
CA PHE A 98 17.11 5.86 37.04
C PHE A 98 15.64 5.49 36.84
N GLU A 99 15.28 4.97 35.67
CA GLU A 99 13.90 4.60 35.36
C GLU A 99 13.39 3.49 36.26
N MET A 100 14.21 2.46 36.51
CA MET A 100 13.87 1.35 37.39
C MET A 100 13.57 1.81 38.82
N ILE A 101 14.38 2.71 39.38
CA ILE A 101 14.18 3.20 40.73
C ILE A 101 13.07 4.26 40.78
N SER A 102 13.07 5.25 39.89
CA SER A 102 12.14 6.39 39.98
C SER A 102 10.69 6.03 39.65
N ARG A 103 10.44 5.03 38.80
CA ARG A 103 9.08 4.73 38.30
C ARG A 103 8.56 3.37 38.70
N TRP A 104 9.45 2.39 38.90
CA TRP A 104 9.05 1.00 39.05
C TRP A 104 9.27 0.44 40.45
N LEU A 105 10.01 1.14 41.31
CA LEU A 105 10.19 0.74 42.71
C LEU A 105 8.88 0.78 43.50
N ILE A 106 8.00 1.75 43.21
CA ILE A 106 6.61 1.76 43.70
C ILE A 106 5.67 1.81 42.48
N PRO A 107 5.02 0.70 42.11
CA PRO A 107 4.09 0.67 40.99
C PRO A 107 3.00 1.75 41.10
N GLY A 108 2.80 2.52 40.03
CA GLY A 108 1.79 3.59 39.98
C GLY A 108 2.20 4.92 40.63
N LYS A 109 3.35 5.01 41.30
CA LYS A 109 3.88 6.26 41.87
C LYS A 109 5.29 6.55 41.36
N ARG A 110 5.48 7.73 40.77
CA ARG A 110 6.82 8.24 40.47
C ARG A 110 7.44 8.78 41.76
N LEU A 111 8.56 8.20 42.18
CA LEU A 111 9.30 8.62 43.36
C LEU A 111 10.00 9.96 43.12
N ASN A 112 10.07 10.78 44.19
CA ASN A 112 10.77 12.05 44.16
C ASN A 112 12.28 11.82 44.30
N VAL A 113 13.01 12.14 43.23
CA VAL A 113 14.47 11.97 43.16
C VAL A 113 15.12 13.30 43.54
N LEU A 114 15.79 13.33 44.69
CA LEU A 114 16.40 14.54 45.23
C LEU A 114 17.76 14.83 44.61
N ALA A 115 18.54 13.77 44.35
CA ALA A 115 19.85 13.86 43.74
C ALA A 115 20.15 12.61 42.94
N MET A 116 20.93 12.77 41.87
CA MET A 116 21.47 11.66 41.12
C MET A 116 22.90 12.00 40.70
N TYR A 117 23.82 11.09 40.98
CA TYR A 117 25.23 11.21 40.65
C TYR A 117 25.63 10.00 39.82
N ALA A 118 26.39 10.23 38.75
CA ALA A 118 27.04 9.17 38.02
C ALA A 118 28.43 9.61 37.57
N SER A 119 29.38 8.69 37.69
CA SER A 119 30.75 8.92 37.28
C SER A 119 31.34 7.66 36.71
N ASP A 120 32.03 7.82 35.60
CA ASP A 120 32.86 6.79 35.01
C ASP A 120 34.27 6.87 35.63
N PHE A 121 34.85 5.71 35.90
CA PHE A 121 36.14 5.57 36.56
C PHE A 121 36.87 4.31 36.11
N THR A 122 38.18 4.32 36.26
CA THR A 122 39.07 3.17 36.03
C THR A 122 39.83 2.88 37.31
N ILE A 123 40.25 1.62 37.46
CA ILE A 123 41.16 1.19 38.53
C ILE A 123 42.43 0.71 37.82
N PRO A 124 43.44 1.58 37.62
CA PRO A 124 44.62 1.27 36.83
C PRO A 124 45.39 0.04 37.31
N GLU A 125 45.34 -0.28 38.61
CA GLU A 125 45.99 -1.48 39.16
C GLU A 125 45.29 -2.78 38.77
N PHE A 126 44.05 -2.72 38.29
CA PHE A 126 43.25 -3.88 37.90
C PHE A 126 43.23 -4.05 36.38
N SER A 127 42.80 -3.00 35.67
CA SER A 127 42.69 -3.01 34.21
C SER A 127 42.41 -1.61 33.65
N GLU A 128 42.55 -1.45 32.35
CA GLU A 128 42.10 -0.27 31.60
C GLU A 128 40.56 -0.22 31.40
N GLN A 129 39.82 -1.19 31.98
CA GLN A 129 38.38 -1.24 31.84
C GLN A 129 37.73 -0.07 32.58
N VAL A 130 36.80 0.61 31.90
CA VAL A 130 35.98 1.67 32.49
C VAL A 130 34.79 1.05 33.22
N TYR A 131 34.53 1.53 34.43
CA TYR A 131 33.39 1.20 35.27
C TYR A 131 32.54 2.45 35.49
N THR A 132 31.24 2.25 35.71
CA THR A 132 30.31 3.32 36.05
C THR A 132 29.81 3.12 37.47
N MET A 133 29.90 4.17 38.29
CA MET A 133 29.25 4.23 39.59
C MET A 133 28.08 5.22 39.52
N CYS A 134 26.90 4.80 39.99
CA CYS A 134 25.72 5.65 40.12
C CYS A 134 25.23 5.68 41.58
N GLU A 135 24.88 6.86 42.07
CA GLU A 135 24.11 7.04 43.31
C GLU A 135 22.82 7.80 42.98
N MET A 136 21.71 7.34 43.53
CA MET A 136 20.41 7.96 43.38
C MET A 136 19.76 8.13 44.75
N VAL A 137 19.44 9.36 45.12
CA VAL A 137 18.82 9.70 46.40
C VAL A 137 17.34 9.96 46.18
N ILE A 138 16.49 9.14 46.80
CA ILE A 138 15.03 9.25 46.73
C ILE A 138 14.44 9.64 48.08
N ARG A 139 13.33 10.39 48.06
CA ARG A 139 12.57 10.73 49.26
C ARG A 139 11.44 9.73 49.48
N ILE A 140 11.35 9.19 50.69
CA ILE A 140 10.26 8.32 51.16
C ILE A 140 9.43 9.12 52.16
N GLU A 141 8.15 9.31 51.86
CA GLU A 141 7.30 10.27 52.58
C GLU A 141 6.62 9.65 53.81
N ASN A 142 6.22 8.38 53.73
CA ASN A 142 5.41 7.71 54.74
C ASN A 142 5.81 6.22 54.91
N ALA A 143 5.27 5.58 55.95
CA ALA A 143 5.56 4.18 56.26
C ALA A 143 5.03 3.20 55.20
N GLU A 144 3.94 3.52 54.51
CA GLU A 144 3.37 2.67 53.44
C GLU A 144 4.32 2.56 52.25
N GLU A 145 4.92 3.68 51.83
CA GLU A 145 5.95 3.71 50.80
C GLU A 145 7.19 2.92 51.21
N MET A 146 7.61 3.04 52.47
CA MET A 146 8.75 2.28 52.97
C MET A 146 8.51 0.77 52.87
N GLU A 147 7.31 0.30 53.20
CA GLU A 147 6.94 -1.11 53.07
C GLU A 147 6.80 -1.55 51.61
N ALA A 148 6.31 -0.67 50.72
CA ALA A 148 6.29 -0.94 49.27
C ALA A 148 7.71 -1.06 48.70
N VAL A 149 8.62 -0.15 49.08
CA VAL A 149 10.04 -0.18 48.69
C VAL A 149 10.67 -1.49 49.14
N LYS A 150 10.60 -1.85 50.43
CA LYS A 150 11.20 -3.09 50.95
C LYS A 150 10.72 -4.34 50.21
N ARG A 151 9.44 -4.38 49.83
CA ARG A 151 8.83 -5.51 49.12
C ARG A 151 9.32 -5.63 47.68
N ASN A 152 9.44 -4.51 46.97
CA ASN A 152 9.76 -4.49 45.55
C ASN A 152 11.27 -4.46 45.27
N LEU A 153 12.07 -3.99 46.23
CA LEU A 153 13.52 -3.80 46.08
C LEU A 153 14.25 -5.06 45.60
N PRO A 154 14.01 -6.28 46.11
CA PRO A 154 14.71 -7.48 45.63
C PRO A 154 14.41 -7.82 44.15
N ILE A 155 13.20 -7.53 43.69
CA ILE A 155 12.78 -7.75 42.30
C ILE A 155 13.46 -6.71 41.40
N ILE A 156 13.39 -5.44 41.79
CA ILE A 156 14.03 -4.34 41.05
C ILE A 156 15.55 -4.51 41.02
N GLU A 157 16.16 -4.97 42.11
CA GLU A 157 17.57 -5.33 42.16
C GLU A 157 17.95 -6.33 41.08
N SER A 158 17.19 -7.43 41.01
CA SER A 158 17.41 -8.50 40.03
C SER A 158 17.25 -8.00 38.60
N GLU A 159 16.21 -7.19 38.34
CA GLU A 159 15.96 -6.57 37.03
C GLU A 159 17.05 -5.56 36.63
N VAL A 160 17.52 -4.75 37.59
CA VAL A 160 18.62 -3.80 37.38
C VAL A 160 19.90 -4.54 37.02
N ARG A 161 20.26 -5.58 37.78
CA ARG A 161 21.46 -6.39 37.51
C ARG A 161 21.41 -7.02 36.11
N LEU A 162 20.29 -7.65 35.75
CA LEU A 162 20.11 -8.24 34.41
C LEU A 162 20.15 -7.19 33.30
N GLY A 163 19.45 -6.08 33.50
CA GLY A 163 19.29 -5.04 32.50
C GLY A 163 20.55 -4.21 32.27
N VAL A 164 21.39 -4.00 33.29
CA VAL A 164 22.66 -3.26 33.14
C VAL A 164 23.68 -4.10 32.36
N VAL A 165 23.72 -5.42 32.57
CA VAL A 165 24.63 -6.34 31.85
C VAL A 165 24.29 -6.43 30.36
N SER A 166 23.02 -6.33 29.98
CA SER A 166 22.59 -6.52 28.58
C SER A 166 21.55 -5.52 28.11
N SER A 167 21.82 -4.90 26.96
CA SER A 167 20.86 -3.99 26.30
C SER A 167 19.59 -4.69 25.85
N TYR A 168 19.69 -5.98 25.52
CA TYR A 168 18.53 -6.80 25.23
C TYR A 168 17.62 -6.95 26.45
N TYR A 169 18.17 -7.26 27.63
CA TYR A 169 17.36 -7.44 28.85
C TYR A 169 16.77 -6.12 29.33
N ALA A 170 17.55 -5.02 29.36
CA ALA A 170 17.03 -3.70 29.72
C ALA A 170 15.81 -3.32 28.88
N ARG A 171 15.92 -3.48 27.55
CA ARG A 171 14.83 -3.21 26.62
C ARG A 171 13.61 -4.09 26.89
N ARG A 172 13.82 -5.39 27.12
CA ARG A 172 12.70 -6.32 27.35
C ARG A 172 11.96 -6.01 28.65
N ILE A 173 12.69 -5.66 29.71
CA ILE A 173 12.12 -5.25 31.00
C ILE A 173 11.28 -3.99 30.83
N LEU A 174 11.81 -2.95 30.17
CA LEU A 174 11.05 -1.71 29.93
C LEU A 174 9.84 -1.93 29.01
N GLU A 175 9.96 -2.78 27.98
CA GLU A 175 8.84 -3.14 27.11
C GLU A 175 7.70 -3.82 27.87
N VAL A 176 8.02 -4.70 28.84
CA VAL A 176 7.02 -5.40 29.67
C VAL A 176 6.37 -4.46 30.67
N LYS A 177 7.14 -3.56 31.29
CA LYS A 177 6.61 -2.59 32.25
C LYS A 177 5.78 -1.48 31.58
N GLY A 178 5.94 -1.29 30.27
CA GLY A 178 5.19 -0.32 29.48
C GLY A 178 6.00 0.95 29.22
N LEU A 179 5.91 1.45 27.99
CA LEU A 179 6.65 2.62 27.50
C LEU A 179 5.66 3.74 27.14
N SER A 180 5.97 4.97 27.55
CA SER A 180 5.32 6.16 26.99
C SER A 180 5.62 6.33 25.50
N ASN A 181 4.84 7.14 24.79
CA ASN A 181 5.07 7.41 23.36
C ASN A 181 6.44 8.05 23.10
N ASP A 182 6.90 8.93 24.00
CA ASP A 182 8.20 9.58 23.90
C ASP A 182 9.34 8.58 24.10
N GLU A 183 9.20 7.66 25.06
CA GLU A 183 10.18 6.60 25.28
C GLU A 183 10.23 5.62 24.13
N LYS A 184 9.06 5.23 23.58
CA LYS A 184 9.03 4.43 22.35
C LYS A 184 9.76 5.15 21.23
N THR A 185 9.55 6.45 21.07
CA THR A 185 10.21 7.26 20.03
C THR A 185 11.72 7.28 20.22
N ALA A 186 12.20 7.52 21.44
CA ALA A 186 13.62 7.48 21.76
C ALA A 186 14.24 6.10 21.47
N MET A 187 13.57 5.02 21.84
CA MET A 187 14.05 3.66 21.56
C MET A 187 14.02 3.31 20.07
N ILE A 188 13.04 3.82 19.30
CA ILE A 188 13.02 3.69 17.83
C ILE A 188 14.23 4.42 17.24
N GLN A 189 14.51 5.63 17.70
CA GLN A 189 15.66 6.41 17.26
C GLN A 189 16.98 5.69 17.55
N GLU A 190 17.16 5.08 18.72
CA GLU A 190 18.32 4.25 19.04
C GLU A 190 18.45 3.03 18.11
N CYS A 191 17.32 2.35 17.79
CA CYS A 191 17.32 1.22 16.86
C CYS A 191 17.77 1.64 15.45
N ILE A 192 17.30 2.81 15.00
CA ILE A 192 17.65 3.36 13.70
C ILE A 192 19.10 3.82 13.67
N ALA A 193 19.58 4.49 14.72
CA ALA A 193 20.99 4.87 14.85
C ALA A 193 21.92 3.64 14.80
N TRP A 194 21.54 2.57 15.51
CA TRP A 194 22.25 1.29 15.45
C TRP A 194 22.26 0.70 14.03
N ALA A 195 21.11 0.72 13.32
CA ALA A 195 21.01 0.20 11.96
C ALA A 195 21.87 1.01 10.96
N THR A 196 21.91 2.33 11.11
CA THR A 196 22.76 3.23 10.32
C THR A 196 24.24 2.97 10.56
N ALA A 197 24.64 2.78 11.82
CA ALA A 197 26.03 2.43 12.16
C ALA A 197 26.43 1.03 11.64
N ARG A 198 25.51 0.05 11.71
CA ARG A 198 25.78 -1.34 11.31
C ARG A 198 25.77 -1.55 9.80
N TRP A 199 24.90 -0.84 9.07
CA TRP A 199 24.71 -0.98 7.62
C TRP A 199 24.68 0.37 6.90
N PRO A 200 25.83 1.09 6.86
CA PRO A 200 25.90 2.46 6.33
C PRO A 200 25.64 2.57 4.82
N HIS A 201 25.83 1.48 4.06
CA HIS A 201 25.53 1.42 2.63
C HIS A 201 24.02 1.38 2.36
N ASN A 202 23.26 0.78 3.28
CA ASN A 202 21.82 0.65 3.14
C ASN A 202 21.09 1.87 3.69
N PHE A 203 21.49 2.36 4.87
CA PHE A 203 20.83 3.45 5.60
C PHE A 203 21.67 4.74 5.58
N SER A 204 21.12 5.82 5.02
CA SER A 204 21.65 7.18 5.17
C SER A 204 20.98 7.89 6.35
N PHE A 205 21.51 9.05 6.76
CA PHE A 205 20.87 9.91 7.78
C PHE A 205 19.43 10.30 7.44
N ASP A 206 19.01 10.23 6.17
CA ASP A 206 17.62 10.50 5.74
C ASP A 206 16.61 9.50 6.34
N VAL A 207 17.06 8.36 6.87
CA VAL A 207 16.19 7.42 7.61
C VAL A 207 15.58 8.07 8.85
N PHE A 208 16.27 9.03 9.49
CA PHE A 208 15.72 9.78 10.62
C PHE A 208 14.61 10.72 10.18
N THR A 209 14.72 11.29 8.98
CA THR A 209 13.63 12.05 8.37
C THR A 209 12.43 11.13 8.13
N GLU A 210 12.65 9.92 7.59
CA GLU A 210 11.54 8.95 7.47
C GLU A 210 10.92 8.54 8.80
N MET A 211 11.73 8.34 9.83
CA MET A 211 11.24 8.06 11.18
C MET A 211 10.26 9.15 11.63
N GLN A 212 10.64 10.42 11.51
CA GLN A 212 9.78 11.54 11.92
C GLN A 212 8.48 11.56 11.12
N HIS A 213 8.54 11.40 9.80
CA HIS A 213 7.32 11.38 8.98
C HIS A 213 6.38 10.24 9.39
N VAL A 214 6.86 9.01 9.53
CA VAL A 214 6.02 7.87 9.93
C VAL A 214 5.42 8.10 11.33
N LEU A 215 6.21 8.56 12.30
CA LEU A 215 5.73 8.76 13.68
C LEU A 215 4.71 9.88 13.82
N VAL A 216 4.80 10.92 12.99
CA VAL A 216 3.81 12.01 12.92
C VAL A 216 2.53 11.55 12.23
N MET A 217 2.63 10.71 11.19
CA MET A 217 1.47 10.21 10.46
C MET A 217 0.69 9.14 11.22
N CYS A 218 1.36 8.35 12.06
CA CYS A 218 0.71 7.32 12.86
C CYS A 218 -0.03 7.92 14.08
N ARG A 219 -1.28 7.50 14.27
CA ARG A 219 -2.07 7.79 15.48
C ARG A 219 -1.40 7.22 16.74
N ASP A 220 -1.71 7.79 17.91
CA ASP A 220 -1.12 7.33 19.17
C ASP A 220 -1.51 5.88 19.50
N ASP A 221 -2.77 5.50 19.28
CA ASP A 221 -3.23 4.11 19.43
C ASP A 221 -2.45 3.14 18.54
N PHE A 222 -2.04 3.60 17.35
CA PHE A 222 -1.23 2.78 16.45
C PHE A 222 0.15 2.50 17.06
N LYS A 223 0.78 3.54 17.63
CA LYS A 223 2.10 3.44 18.28
C LYS A 223 2.03 2.64 19.59
N LEU A 224 0.95 2.78 20.36
CA LEU A 224 0.76 2.10 21.65
C LEU A 224 0.63 0.58 21.50
N ARG A 225 -0.16 0.10 20.54
CA ARG A 225 -0.43 -1.35 20.34
C ARG A 225 0.75 -2.15 19.77
N ARG A 226 1.80 -1.46 19.29
CA ARG A 226 2.93 -2.08 18.58
C ARG A 226 4.22 -2.00 19.38
N SER A 227 5.06 -3.01 19.21
CA SER A 227 6.41 -3.03 19.81
C SER A 227 7.34 -2.05 19.09
N VAL A 228 8.32 -1.52 19.84
CA VAL A 228 9.39 -0.67 19.30
C VAL A 228 10.11 -1.36 18.14
N ARG A 229 10.33 -2.68 18.25
CA ARG A 229 10.99 -3.49 17.21
C ARG A 229 10.18 -3.51 15.91
N HIS A 230 8.86 -3.65 15.99
CA HIS A 230 8.00 -3.64 14.81
C HIS A 230 7.99 -2.27 14.12
N LEU A 231 7.81 -1.19 14.89
CA LEU A 231 7.84 0.18 14.36
C LEU A 231 9.18 0.53 13.73
N SER A 232 10.29 0.13 14.36
CA SER A 232 11.64 0.36 13.80
C SER A 232 11.85 -0.40 12.47
N ARG A 233 11.38 -1.65 12.38
CA ARG A 233 11.45 -2.45 11.15
C ARG A 233 10.59 -1.86 10.04
N LEU A 234 9.38 -1.42 10.37
CA LEU A 234 8.45 -0.78 9.45
C LEU A 234 9.10 0.46 8.82
N ILE A 235 9.62 1.38 9.64
CA ILE A 235 10.30 2.60 9.20
C ILE A 235 11.52 2.27 8.32
N GLY A 236 12.35 1.32 8.76
CA GLY A 236 13.53 0.92 8.02
C GLY A 236 13.21 0.34 6.64
N ILE A 237 12.18 -0.50 6.54
CA ILE A 237 11.79 -1.12 5.26
C ILE A 237 11.11 -0.11 4.36
N GLN A 238 10.28 0.77 4.90
CA GLN A 238 9.66 1.86 4.14
C GLN A 238 10.73 2.78 3.53
N TYR A 239 11.76 3.15 4.30
CA TYR A 239 12.90 3.90 3.80
C TYR A 239 13.60 3.17 2.64
N LEU A 240 13.91 1.87 2.81
CA LEU A 240 14.55 1.07 1.76
C LEU A 240 13.68 0.95 0.51
N PHE A 241 12.37 0.78 0.67
CA PHE A 241 11.41 0.70 -0.43
C PHE A 241 11.39 2.00 -1.23
N ARG A 242 11.34 3.16 -0.58
CA ARG A 242 11.40 4.44 -1.28
C ARG A 242 12.74 4.67 -1.95
N LYS A 243 13.86 4.31 -1.30
CA LYS A 243 15.22 4.41 -1.89
C LYS A 243 15.33 3.59 -3.18
N ASP A 244 14.87 2.34 -3.14
CA ASP A 244 14.86 1.43 -4.28
C ASP A 244 13.94 1.92 -5.41
N LEU A 245 12.71 2.33 -5.08
CA LEU A 245 11.77 2.88 -6.07
C LEU A 245 12.32 4.14 -6.75
N ARG A 246 12.94 5.07 -6.01
CA ARG A 246 13.58 6.25 -6.62
C ARG A 246 14.67 5.87 -7.61
N GLN A 247 15.46 4.83 -7.32
CA GLN A 247 16.47 4.35 -8.23
C GLN A 247 15.86 3.70 -9.48
N LYS A 248 14.81 2.88 -9.31
CA LYS A 248 14.10 2.22 -10.41
C LYS A 248 13.37 3.21 -11.32
N ILE A 249 12.69 4.20 -10.76
CA ILE A 249 12.03 5.28 -11.52
C ILE A 249 13.04 6.09 -12.32
N ARG A 250 14.22 6.37 -11.78
CA ARG A 250 15.29 7.07 -12.53
C ARG A 250 15.81 6.25 -13.71
N LYS A 251 15.85 4.92 -13.60
CA LYS A 251 16.32 4.03 -14.67
C LYS A 251 15.23 3.75 -15.71
N HIS A 252 13.99 3.57 -15.27
CA HIS A 252 12.84 3.24 -16.11
C HIS A 252 11.61 4.06 -15.66
N PRO A 253 11.50 5.33 -16.08
CA PRO A 253 10.45 6.24 -15.60
C PRO A 253 9.05 5.87 -16.11
N GLY A 254 8.95 5.22 -17.28
CA GLY A 254 7.68 4.80 -17.87
C GLY A 254 7.10 3.50 -17.32
N LYS A 255 7.79 2.83 -16.38
CA LYS A 255 7.39 1.51 -15.88
C LYS A 255 6.85 1.58 -14.45
N ARG A 256 5.80 0.83 -14.16
CA ARG A 256 5.33 0.66 -12.78
C ARG A 256 6.26 -0.28 -12.01
N HIS A 257 6.71 0.17 -10.86
CA HIS A 257 7.57 -0.51 -9.90
C HIS A 257 6.82 -0.68 -8.59
N LEU A 258 6.81 -1.91 -8.08
CA LEU A 258 6.09 -2.28 -6.87
C LEU A 258 7.00 -3.09 -5.95
N ASN A 259 7.02 -2.73 -4.67
CA ASN A 259 7.73 -3.44 -3.62
C ASN A 259 6.73 -3.87 -2.54
N LEU A 260 6.73 -5.16 -2.19
CA LEU A 260 5.78 -5.76 -1.26
C LEU A 260 6.51 -6.55 -0.17
N LYS A 261 6.10 -6.35 1.09
CA LYS A 261 6.62 -7.11 2.23
C LYS A 261 5.51 -7.52 3.18
N PHE A 262 5.61 -8.77 3.64
CA PHE A 262 4.72 -9.35 4.64
C PHE A 262 5.46 -9.56 5.96
N PHE A 263 4.79 -9.28 7.07
CA PHE A 263 5.30 -9.46 8.42
C PHE A 263 4.27 -10.19 9.27
N GLN A 264 4.68 -11.25 9.96
CA GLN A 264 3.92 -11.67 11.13
C GLN A 264 4.23 -10.71 12.26
N THR A 265 3.19 -10.11 12.83
CA THR A 265 3.31 -9.17 13.96
C THR A 265 2.29 -9.52 15.03
N THR A 266 2.53 -9.00 16.23
CA THR A 266 1.64 -9.19 17.38
C THR A 266 1.18 -7.82 17.84
N LEU A 267 -0.14 -7.66 17.96
CA LEU A 267 -0.77 -6.49 18.55
C LEU A 267 -1.02 -6.73 20.03
N LEU A 268 -0.64 -5.76 20.84
CA LEU A 268 -0.96 -5.71 22.26
C LEU A 268 -2.34 -5.06 22.40
N LEU A 269 -3.36 -5.88 22.63
CA LEU A 269 -4.69 -5.44 23.04
C LEU A 269 -4.78 -5.55 24.57
N SER A 270 -5.65 -4.76 25.20
CA SER A 270 -5.69 -4.55 26.66
C SER A 270 -5.62 -5.83 27.50
N ASP A 271 -6.19 -6.93 27.01
CA ASP A 271 -6.24 -8.24 27.70
C ASP A 271 -5.65 -9.40 26.88
N SER A 272 -5.10 -9.17 25.68
CA SER A 272 -4.55 -10.26 24.86
C SER A 272 -3.54 -9.83 23.79
N GLU A 273 -2.60 -10.72 23.50
CA GLU A 273 -1.73 -10.63 22.33
C GLU A 273 -2.44 -11.24 21.10
N LYS A 274 -2.67 -10.43 20.07
CA LYS A 274 -3.27 -10.90 18.81
C LYS A 274 -2.22 -10.97 17.71
N LYS A 275 -2.03 -12.15 17.12
CA LYS A 275 -1.13 -12.34 15.98
C LYS A 275 -1.85 -11.97 14.68
N VAL A 276 -1.21 -11.12 13.88
CA VAL A 276 -1.79 -10.55 12.66
C VAL A 276 -0.76 -10.51 11.54
N LEU A 277 -1.20 -10.37 10.30
CA LEU A 277 -0.32 -10.23 9.14
C LEU A 277 -0.25 -8.76 8.74
N GLY A 278 0.91 -8.15 8.94
CA GLY A 278 1.22 -6.82 8.41
C GLY A 278 1.62 -6.89 6.94
N VAL A 279 1.04 -6.03 6.13
CA VAL A 279 1.31 -5.89 4.70
C VAL A 279 1.84 -4.49 4.44
N LEU A 280 3.08 -4.38 3.97
CA LEU A 280 3.67 -3.11 3.55
C LEU A 280 3.88 -3.15 2.04
N LEU A 281 3.33 -2.15 1.38
CA LEU A 281 3.38 -1.94 -0.06
C LEU A 281 4.03 -0.60 -0.35
N ALA A 282 4.84 -0.55 -1.39
CA ALA A 282 5.27 0.69 -2.03
C ALA A 282 5.08 0.58 -3.54
N VAL A 283 4.53 1.63 -4.15
CA VAL A 283 4.24 1.68 -5.58
C VAL A 283 4.53 3.09 -6.09
N ASN A 284 5.00 3.20 -7.34
CA ASN A 284 5.06 4.49 -8.02
C ASN A 284 3.81 4.76 -8.86
N PHE A 285 3.49 6.04 -8.99
CA PHE A 285 2.46 6.52 -9.90
C PHE A 285 3.09 6.99 -11.21
N LEU A 286 2.50 6.59 -12.33
CA LEU A 286 2.94 6.99 -13.67
C LEU A 286 2.28 8.28 -14.14
N ARG A 287 1.10 8.59 -13.59
CA ARG A 287 0.28 9.75 -13.95
C ARG A 287 -0.16 10.47 -12.68
N ASP A 288 -0.32 11.80 -12.75
CA ASP A 288 -0.67 12.64 -11.58
C ASP A 288 -2.00 12.25 -10.91
N LYS A 289 -2.90 11.61 -11.66
CA LYS A 289 -4.28 11.30 -11.27
C LYS A 289 -4.52 9.84 -10.91
N GLU A 290 -3.46 9.11 -10.64
CA GLU A 290 -3.57 7.76 -10.09
C GLU A 290 -3.95 7.81 -8.60
N VAL A 291 -4.90 6.96 -8.23
CA VAL A 291 -5.37 6.74 -6.87
C VAL A 291 -5.14 5.30 -6.48
N PHE A 292 -4.61 5.11 -5.28
CA PHE A 292 -4.44 3.81 -4.67
C PHE A 292 -4.69 3.97 -3.17
N GLU A 293 -5.57 3.16 -2.62
CA GLU A 293 -6.07 3.27 -1.25
C GLU A 293 -6.11 1.90 -0.55
N GLU A 294 -6.37 1.92 0.75
CA GLU A 294 -6.51 0.72 1.60
C GLU A 294 -7.53 -0.28 1.07
N THR A 295 -8.64 0.22 0.52
CA THR A 295 -9.72 -0.56 -0.09
C THR A 295 -9.24 -1.38 -1.29
N HIS A 296 -8.28 -0.88 -2.06
CA HIS A 296 -7.72 -1.58 -3.22
C HIS A 296 -6.84 -2.75 -2.76
N LEU A 297 -6.00 -2.51 -1.75
CA LEU A 297 -5.11 -3.53 -1.21
C LEU A 297 -5.89 -4.65 -0.50
N ILE A 298 -6.89 -4.32 0.32
CA ILE A 298 -7.67 -5.35 1.02
C ILE A 298 -8.49 -6.21 0.04
N LYS A 299 -9.09 -5.62 -1.01
CA LYS A 299 -9.81 -6.37 -2.03
C LYS A 299 -8.89 -7.32 -2.81
N ALA A 300 -7.68 -6.86 -3.16
CA ALA A 300 -6.68 -7.70 -3.81
C ALA A 300 -6.27 -8.90 -2.92
N ILE A 301 -6.10 -8.68 -1.61
CA ILE A 301 -5.83 -9.77 -0.66
C ILE A 301 -7.03 -10.73 -0.58
N GLN A 302 -8.26 -10.20 -0.55
CA GLN A 302 -9.49 -10.99 -0.45
C GLN A 302 -9.73 -11.91 -1.65
N ASN A 303 -9.18 -11.59 -2.83
CA ASN A 303 -9.29 -12.49 -3.98
C ASN A 303 -8.53 -13.80 -3.81
N TYR A 304 -7.44 -13.79 -3.05
CA TYR A 304 -6.69 -15.00 -2.72
C TYR A 304 -7.13 -15.60 -1.39
N ILE A 305 -7.56 -14.76 -0.44
CA ILE A 305 -7.98 -15.16 0.90
C ILE A 305 -9.28 -14.43 1.25
N PRO A 306 -10.45 -14.95 0.85
CA PRO A 306 -11.75 -14.27 1.02
C PRO A 306 -12.08 -13.91 2.48
N GLU A 307 -11.57 -14.70 3.42
CA GLU A 307 -11.78 -14.51 4.86
C GLU A 307 -10.89 -13.39 5.46
N ALA A 308 -10.01 -12.77 4.66
CA ALA A 308 -9.14 -11.69 5.14
C ALA A 308 -9.92 -10.40 5.41
N VAL A 309 -9.77 -9.86 6.61
CA VAL A 309 -10.37 -8.61 7.06
C VAL A 309 -9.29 -7.68 7.59
N MET A 310 -9.43 -6.39 7.28
CA MET A 310 -8.52 -5.36 7.77
C MET A 310 -8.83 -5.04 9.24
N ILE A 311 -7.79 -4.86 10.03
CA ILE A 311 -7.94 -4.44 11.43
C ILE A 311 -8.18 -2.94 11.48
N GLU A 312 -9.19 -2.51 12.24
CA GLU A 312 -9.49 -1.09 12.38
C GLU A 312 -8.31 -0.31 12.96
N ASN A 313 -8.06 0.88 12.37
CA ASN A 313 -6.99 1.79 12.79
C ASN A 313 -5.58 1.14 12.76
N SER A 314 -5.39 0.13 11.91
CA SER A 314 -4.11 -0.57 11.73
C SER A 314 -3.35 -0.18 10.47
N SER A 315 -3.91 0.74 9.69
CA SER A 315 -3.36 1.20 8.43
C SER A 315 -2.74 2.58 8.57
N PHE A 316 -1.78 2.86 7.70
CA PHE A 316 -1.37 4.22 7.41
C PHE A 316 -0.92 4.33 5.94
N PHE A 317 -1.19 5.49 5.38
CA PHE A 317 -0.94 5.81 3.98
C PHE A 317 0.04 6.98 3.90
N ASN A 318 1.17 6.82 3.22
CA ASN A 318 2.20 7.85 3.09
C ASN A 318 2.52 8.18 1.63
N ARG A 319 1.99 9.34 1.20
CA ARG A 319 2.30 10.04 -0.05
C ARG A 319 2.89 11.41 0.29
N ARG A 320 4.14 11.65 -0.11
CA ARG A 320 4.87 12.89 0.21
C ARG A 320 4.67 13.93 -0.88
N GLY A 321 3.69 14.82 -0.70
CA GLY A 321 3.45 15.93 -1.63
C GLY A 321 3.32 15.47 -3.09
N ALA A 322 4.11 16.06 -3.98
CA ALA A 322 4.15 15.73 -5.41
C ALA A 322 5.04 14.52 -5.77
N GLU A 323 5.60 13.80 -4.79
CA GLU A 323 6.42 12.62 -5.09
C GLU A 323 5.55 11.52 -5.73
N PRO A 324 5.97 10.92 -6.85
CA PRO A 324 5.22 9.87 -7.53
C PRO A 324 5.37 8.52 -6.81
N ILE A 325 5.60 8.51 -5.49
CA ILE A 325 5.78 7.30 -4.68
C ILE A 325 4.80 7.31 -3.52
N CYS A 326 4.03 6.23 -3.46
CA CYS A 326 3.13 5.92 -2.38
C CYS A 326 3.65 4.72 -1.59
N THR A 327 3.55 4.80 -0.26
CA THR A 327 3.78 3.68 0.65
C THR A 327 2.54 3.47 1.51
N LEU A 328 2.00 2.26 1.52
CA LEU A 328 0.81 1.88 2.28
C LEU A 328 1.15 0.70 3.20
N TYR A 329 0.73 0.81 4.46
CA TYR A 329 0.78 -0.30 5.41
C TYR A 329 -0.63 -0.57 5.91
N LEU A 330 -0.97 -1.85 6.08
CA LEU A 330 -2.18 -2.28 6.80
C LEU A 330 -1.95 -3.63 7.47
N GLU A 331 -2.79 -3.97 8.44
CA GLU A 331 -2.79 -5.27 9.08
C GLU A 331 -4.08 -6.01 8.82
N VAL A 332 -3.96 -7.30 8.53
CA VAL A 332 -5.07 -8.19 8.24
C VAL A 332 -5.10 -9.38 9.18
N GLU A 333 -6.30 -9.85 9.42
CA GLU A 333 -6.63 -11.08 10.13
C GLU A 333 -7.65 -11.88 9.35
N LYS A 334 -7.78 -13.18 9.65
CA LYS A 334 -8.88 -13.98 9.12
C LYS A 334 -10.11 -13.81 10.02
N GLN A 335 -11.30 -13.82 9.43
CA GLN A 335 -12.57 -13.78 10.18
C GLN A 335 -12.67 -14.91 11.21
N ASP A 336 -12.09 -16.08 10.91
CA ASP A 336 -12.07 -17.24 11.79
C ASP A 336 -11.02 -17.15 12.92
N GLY A 337 -10.23 -16.08 12.96
CA GLY A 337 -9.15 -15.85 13.92
C GLY A 337 -7.93 -16.77 13.75
N LYS A 338 -7.88 -17.62 12.73
CA LYS A 338 -6.73 -18.49 12.47
C LYS A 338 -5.56 -17.70 11.90
N LEU A 339 -4.37 -18.25 12.10
CA LEU A 339 -3.14 -17.69 11.54
C LEU A 339 -3.06 -17.93 10.03
N PHE A 340 -2.41 -17.00 9.33
CA PHE A 340 -2.02 -17.18 7.94
C PHE A 340 -0.94 -18.26 7.83
N THR A 341 -1.18 -19.23 6.95
CA THR A 341 -0.26 -20.33 6.64
C THR A 341 0.88 -19.84 5.75
N ALA A 342 1.99 -20.59 5.73
CA ALA A 342 3.14 -20.27 4.89
C ALA A 342 2.82 -20.34 3.38
N SER A 343 1.93 -21.27 2.98
CA SER A 343 1.46 -21.40 1.60
C SER A 343 0.66 -20.17 1.17
N GLU A 344 -0.29 -19.72 1.98
CA GLU A 344 -1.07 -18.49 1.72
C GLU A 344 -0.19 -17.26 1.55
N VAL A 345 0.79 -17.06 2.45
CA VAL A 345 1.73 -15.94 2.36
C VAL A 345 2.58 -16.04 1.09
N THR A 346 2.92 -17.25 0.65
CA THR A 346 3.68 -17.47 -0.59
C THR A 346 2.84 -17.18 -1.82
N THR A 347 1.57 -17.60 -1.83
CA THR A 347 0.60 -17.26 -2.88
C THR A 347 0.45 -15.75 -3.03
N LEU A 348 0.27 -15.04 -1.91
CA LEU A 348 0.18 -13.57 -1.91
C LEU A 348 1.48 -12.93 -2.43
N ARG A 349 2.66 -13.43 -2.04
CA ARG A 349 3.94 -12.88 -2.54
C ARG A 349 4.12 -12.98 -4.04
N ASN A 350 3.65 -14.08 -4.65
CA ASN A 350 3.88 -14.34 -6.06
C ASN A 350 2.84 -13.66 -6.96
N ASN A 351 1.58 -13.60 -6.52
CA ASN A 351 0.46 -13.20 -7.38
C ASN A 351 0.00 -11.75 -7.12
N LEU A 352 0.04 -11.28 -5.86
CA LEU A 352 -0.46 -9.96 -5.48
C LEU A 352 0.26 -8.81 -6.22
N PRO A 353 1.59 -8.83 -6.47
CA PRO A 353 2.25 -7.78 -7.23
C PRO A 353 1.68 -7.58 -8.65
N LYS A 354 1.28 -8.66 -9.32
CA LYS A 354 0.72 -8.60 -10.68
C LYS A 354 -0.66 -7.94 -10.66
N GLU A 355 -1.52 -8.40 -9.76
CA GLU A 355 -2.87 -7.88 -9.61
C GLU A 355 -2.91 -6.42 -9.14
N LEU A 356 -2.03 -6.03 -8.22
CA LEU A 356 -1.95 -4.65 -7.74
C LEU A 356 -1.51 -3.66 -8.83
N GLY A 357 -0.78 -4.12 -9.85
CA GLY A 357 -0.44 -3.29 -11.00
C GLY A 357 -1.66 -2.86 -11.81
N GLU A 358 -2.68 -3.72 -11.88
CA GLU A 358 -3.93 -3.51 -12.63
C GLU A 358 -4.98 -2.73 -11.82
N ARG A 359 -4.88 -2.73 -10.48
CA ARG A 359 -5.87 -2.10 -9.57
C ARG A 359 -5.60 -0.63 -9.22
N VAL A 360 -4.60 0.01 -9.83
CA VAL A 360 -4.37 1.45 -9.61
C VAL A 360 -5.41 2.23 -10.42
N GLU A 361 -6.34 2.89 -9.72
CA GLU A 361 -7.42 3.63 -10.37
C GLU A 361 -6.87 4.90 -11.03
N HIS A 362 -7.35 5.18 -12.24
CA HIS A 362 -7.15 6.48 -12.88
C HIS A 362 -8.38 7.34 -12.65
N LEU A 363 -8.22 8.48 -11.96
CA LEU A 363 -9.27 9.50 -11.92
C LEU A 363 -9.44 10.10 -13.32
N ILE A 364 -10.44 9.62 -14.05
CA ILE A 364 -10.88 10.21 -15.31
C ILE A 364 -11.40 11.62 -15.00
N GLN A 365 -10.89 12.64 -15.70
CA GLN A 365 -11.47 13.98 -15.57
C GLN A 365 -12.91 13.96 -16.08
N PRO A 366 -13.86 14.61 -15.38
CA PRO A 366 -15.17 14.81 -15.95
C PRO A 366 -15.01 15.63 -17.24
N VAL A 367 -15.35 15.03 -18.37
CA VAL A 367 -15.42 15.75 -19.65
C VAL A 367 -16.70 16.56 -19.61
N PHE A 368 -16.57 17.89 -19.55
CA PHE A 368 -17.72 18.78 -19.67
C PHE A 368 -18.01 19.00 -21.16
N MET A 369 -19.02 18.28 -21.67
CA MET A 369 -19.55 18.51 -23.01
C MET A 369 -20.97 19.08 -22.88
N PRO A 370 -21.22 20.35 -23.20
CA PRO A 370 -22.56 20.91 -23.17
C PRO A 370 -23.45 20.17 -24.18
N ARG A 371 -24.72 19.99 -23.82
CA ARG A 371 -25.67 19.23 -24.64
C ARG A 371 -25.80 19.80 -26.03
N ASN A 372 -25.68 18.93 -27.02
CA ASN A 372 -25.96 19.29 -28.39
C ASN A 372 -27.47 19.20 -28.65
N GLU A 373 -28.16 20.33 -28.46
CA GLU A 373 -29.60 20.46 -28.72
C GLU A 373 -29.97 20.11 -30.18
N GLU A 374 -29.09 20.38 -31.13
CA GLU A 374 -29.28 20.04 -32.54
C GLU A 374 -29.30 18.52 -32.73
N GLU A 375 -28.42 17.79 -32.04
CA GLU A 375 -28.40 16.32 -32.09
C GLU A 375 -29.65 15.70 -31.47
N ILE A 376 -30.12 16.24 -30.34
CA ILE A 376 -31.37 15.80 -29.72
C ILE A 376 -32.54 16.00 -30.69
N MET A 377 -32.62 17.18 -31.33
CA MET A 377 -33.67 17.47 -32.31
C MET A 377 -33.55 16.58 -33.56
N ARG A 378 -32.34 16.34 -34.06
CA ARG A 378 -32.08 15.42 -35.18
C ARG A 378 -32.55 14.00 -34.86
N ASN A 379 -32.26 13.51 -33.65
CA ASN A 379 -32.68 12.19 -33.22
C ASN A 379 -34.20 12.11 -33.07
N ILE A 380 -34.84 13.14 -32.49
CA ILE A 380 -36.32 13.23 -32.40
C ILE A 380 -36.96 13.15 -33.80
N LEU A 381 -36.46 13.92 -34.77
CA LEU A 381 -36.97 13.90 -36.15
C LEU A 381 -36.74 12.54 -36.82
N THR A 382 -35.57 11.95 -36.63
CA THR A 382 -35.23 10.61 -37.13
C THR A 382 -36.19 9.56 -36.62
N LEU A 383 -36.42 9.50 -35.30
CA LEU A 383 -37.38 8.59 -34.68
C LEU A 383 -38.81 8.86 -35.14
N GLY A 384 -39.19 10.13 -35.25
CA GLY A 384 -40.50 10.54 -35.76
C GLY A 384 -40.77 10.05 -37.18
N ASN A 385 -39.76 10.00 -38.05
CA ASN A 385 -39.86 9.50 -39.42
C ASN A 385 -39.99 7.96 -39.49
N GLN A 386 -39.58 7.23 -38.46
CA GLN A 386 -39.78 5.78 -38.38
C GLN A 386 -41.23 5.39 -38.09
N ILE A 387 -42.02 6.29 -37.50
CA ILE A 387 -43.43 6.08 -37.18
C ILE A 387 -44.30 6.47 -38.39
N LYS A 388 -44.77 5.47 -39.15
CA LYS A 388 -45.56 5.62 -40.38
C LYS A 388 -47.00 5.14 -40.23
N TYR A 389 -47.29 4.29 -39.24
CA TYR A 389 -48.60 3.70 -39.02
C TYR A 389 -49.08 3.86 -37.57
N LEU A 390 -50.40 3.78 -37.36
CA LEU A 390 -51.02 3.92 -36.02
C LEU A 390 -50.66 2.76 -35.07
N ARG A 391 -50.26 1.62 -35.64
CA ARG A 391 -49.87 0.41 -34.91
C ARG A 391 -48.36 0.34 -34.66
N ASP A 392 -47.59 1.33 -35.11
CA ASP A 392 -46.16 1.33 -34.86
C ASP A 392 -45.89 1.49 -33.37
N ILE A 393 -45.00 0.65 -32.85
CA ILE A 393 -44.54 0.69 -31.47
C ILE A 393 -43.68 1.93 -31.22
N PRO A 394 -43.66 2.47 -29.97
CA PRO A 394 -42.79 3.57 -29.58
C PRO A 394 -41.34 3.32 -29.97
N GLN A 395 -40.67 4.38 -30.44
CA GLN A 395 -39.25 4.35 -30.80
C GLN A 395 -38.45 5.02 -29.69
N VAL A 396 -37.42 4.33 -29.21
CA VAL A 396 -36.58 4.78 -28.09
C VAL A 396 -35.14 4.90 -28.56
N PHE A 397 -34.47 5.97 -28.13
CA PHE A 397 -33.05 6.19 -28.33
C PHE A 397 -32.39 6.46 -26.98
N ILE A 398 -31.42 5.63 -26.61
CA ILE A 398 -30.76 5.66 -25.30
C ILE A 398 -29.30 6.00 -25.50
N THR A 399 -28.85 7.08 -24.87
CA THR A 399 -27.44 7.51 -24.88
C THR A 399 -26.95 7.76 -23.47
N PHE A 400 -25.73 7.35 -23.19
CA PHE A 400 -25.05 7.74 -21.95
C PHE A 400 -24.83 9.27 -21.94
N ASP A 401 -25.16 9.93 -20.82
CA ASP A 401 -25.06 11.39 -20.64
C ASP A 401 -23.87 11.72 -19.72
N GLU A 402 -23.92 11.25 -18.46
CA GLU A 402 -22.90 11.57 -17.46
C GLU A 402 -22.74 10.47 -16.41
N GLN A 403 -21.57 10.44 -15.76
CA GLN A 403 -21.30 9.66 -14.55
C GLN A 403 -21.03 10.61 -13.39
N THR A 404 -21.72 10.38 -12.27
CA THR A 404 -21.45 11.02 -10.98
C THR A 404 -20.73 10.04 -10.04
N HIS A 405 -20.43 10.46 -8.80
CA HIS A 405 -19.79 9.58 -7.82
C HIS A 405 -20.62 8.32 -7.52
N HIS A 406 -21.95 8.45 -7.50
CA HIS A 406 -22.86 7.38 -7.09
C HIS A 406 -23.80 6.88 -8.20
N HIS A 407 -23.98 7.64 -9.28
CA HIS A 407 -24.99 7.33 -10.30
C HIS A 407 -24.44 7.42 -11.73
N LEU A 408 -24.97 6.57 -12.60
CA LEU A 408 -24.87 6.70 -14.05
C LEU A 408 -26.16 7.34 -14.57
N CYS A 409 -26.02 8.30 -15.50
CA CYS A 409 -27.15 9.02 -16.08
C CYS A 409 -27.22 8.74 -17.58
N PHE A 410 -28.41 8.36 -18.04
CA PHE A 410 -28.69 8.15 -19.46
C PHE A 410 -29.74 9.15 -19.92
N ASN A 411 -29.52 9.73 -21.09
CA ASN A 411 -30.51 10.50 -21.82
C ASN A 411 -31.35 9.55 -22.68
N VAL A 412 -32.67 9.68 -22.58
CA VAL A 412 -33.64 8.82 -23.25
C VAL A 412 -34.60 9.68 -24.05
N ILE A 413 -34.66 9.45 -25.35
CA ILE A 413 -35.59 10.09 -26.27
C ILE A 413 -36.62 9.05 -26.68
N ILE A 414 -37.90 9.34 -26.43
CA ILE A 414 -39.01 8.44 -26.71
C ILE A 414 -39.96 9.16 -27.66
N VAL A 415 -40.31 8.51 -28.77
CA VAL A 415 -41.29 9.03 -29.72
C VAL A 415 -42.39 8.00 -29.95
N ARG A 416 -43.66 8.42 -29.83
CA ARG A 416 -44.83 7.56 -30.06
C ARG A 416 -46.00 8.33 -30.68
N VAL A 417 -47.01 7.60 -31.13
CA VAL A 417 -48.31 8.18 -31.49
C VAL A 417 -49.20 8.20 -30.26
N LEU A 418 -49.71 9.38 -29.89
CA LEU A 418 -50.64 9.52 -28.77
C LEU A 418 -52.05 9.15 -29.22
N LYS A 419 -52.68 8.15 -28.57
CA LYS A 419 -54.07 7.74 -28.83
C LYS A 419 -55.02 8.38 -27.82
N GLU A 420 -56.30 8.41 -28.15
CA GLU A 420 -57.35 8.88 -27.24
C GLU A 420 -57.41 7.95 -26.02
N GLY A 421 -57.09 8.48 -24.84
CA GLY A 421 -57.04 7.73 -23.57
C GLY A 421 -55.65 7.30 -23.11
N ASP A 422 -54.59 7.54 -23.90
CA ASP A 422 -53.21 7.28 -23.47
C ASP A 422 -52.78 8.33 -22.43
N SER A 423 -52.21 7.89 -21.31
CA SER A 423 -51.55 8.75 -20.33
C SER A 423 -50.23 9.28 -20.89
N LEU A 424 -49.78 10.45 -20.44
CA LEU A 424 -48.49 11.01 -20.85
C LEU A 424 -47.33 10.11 -20.39
N ILE A 425 -46.21 10.14 -21.12
CA ILE A 425 -45.04 9.30 -20.79
C ILE A 425 -44.57 9.57 -19.34
N GLU A 426 -44.61 10.83 -18.89
CA GLU A 426 -44.28 11.20 -17.51
C GLU A 426 -45.16 10.48 -16.48
N GLU A 427 -46.46 10.35 -16.74
CA GLU A 427 -47.40 9.67 -15.85
C GLU A 427 -47.17 8.15 -15.86
N SER A 428 -46.80 7.57 -17.00
CA SER A 428 -46.42 6.16 -17.09
C SER A 428 -45.23 5.82 -16.19
N PHE A 429 -44.22 6.70 -16.12
CA PHE A 429 -43.06 6.52 -15.23
C PHE A 429 -43.36 6.80 -13.75
N LYS A 430 -44.33 7.66 -13.43
CA LYS A 430 -44.78 7.87 -12.04
C LYS A 430 -45.61 6.71 -11.51
N ASN A 431 -46.36 6.05 -12.39
CA ASN A 431 -47.22 4.93 -12.05
C ASN A 431 -46.49 3.58 -12.06
N SER A 432 -45.33 3.50 -12.72
CA SER A 432 -44.46 2.33 -12.63
C SER A 432 -43.70 2.33 -11.30
N SER A 433 -43.61 1.17 -10.64
CA SER A 433 -42.76 0.97 -9.47
C SER A 433 -41.29 0.86 -9.92
N SER A 434 -40.74 1.97 -10.42
CA SER A 434 -39.39 1.99 -10.97
C SER A 434 -38.33 2.04 -9.89
N ARG A 435 -37.22 1.33 -10.12
CA ARG A 435 -35.99 1.48 -9.32
C ARG A 435 -35.11 2.64 -9.80
N LEU A 436 -35.45 3.27 -10.93
CA LEU A 436 -34.69 4.35 -11.54
C LEU A 436 -35.26 5.71 -11.16
N GLU A 437 -34.37 6.70 -10.96
CA GLU A 437 -34.79 8.08 -10.79
C GLU A 437 -35.11 8.69 -12.17
N TYR A 438 -36.39 8.95 -12.42
CA TYR A 438 -36.87 9.63 -13.63
C TYR A 438 -36.77 11.15 -13.48
N ILE A 439 -36.07 11.80 -14.40
CA ILE A 439 -35.95 13.26 -14.45
C ILE A 439 -36.49 13.73 -15.78
N HIS A 440 -37.64 14.40 -15.74
CA HIS A 440 -38.25 14.98 -16.92
C HIS A 440 -37.40 16.14 -17.46
N ASP A 441 -37.24 16.20 -18.79
CA ASP A 441 -36.66 17.37 -19.46
C ASP A 441 -37.76 18.12 -20.20
N ARG A 442 -38.36 17.49 -21.21
CA ARG A 442 -39.42 18.09 -22.03
C ARG A 442 -40.25 17.07 -22.80
N THR A 443 -41.50 17.44 -23.08
CA THR A 443 -42.37 16.78 -24.06
C THR A 443 -42.80 17.76 -25.14
N LYS A 444 -42.74 17.35 -26.41
CA LYS A 444 -43.15 18.15 -27.57
C LYS A 444 -43.98 17.32 -28.55
N THR A 445 -44.94 17.97 -29.21
CA THR A 445 -45.63 17.39 -30.36
C THR A 445 -44.86 17.71 -31.64
N ILE A 446 -44.38 16.68 -32.34
CA ILE A 446 -43.47 16.85 -33.49
C ILE A 446 -44.18 16.80 -34.85
N GLY A 447 -45.48 16.50 -34.85
CA GLY A 447 -46.31 16.44 -36.05
C GLY A 447 -47.54 15.56 -35.87
N PHE A 448 -48.29 15.36 -36.95
CA PHE A 448 -49.51 14.54 -36.93
C PHE A 448 -49.42 13.38 -37.93
N LEU A 449 -49.75 12.18 -37.46
CA LEU A 449 -49.99 11.05 -38.33
C LEU A 449 -51.38 11.20 -38.97
N ARG A 450 -51.43 11.17 -40.31
CA ARG A 450 -52.65 11.34 -41.11
C ARG A 450 -53.48 12.58 -40.72
N LYS A 451 -52.83 13.66 -40.27
CA LYS A 451 -53.46 14.91 -39.79
C LYS A 451 -54.43 14.76 -38.60
N LYS A 452 -54.48 13.58 -37.95
CA LYS A 452 -55.41 13.31 -36.84
C LYS A 452 -54.70 12.94 -35.53
N TYR A 453 -53.69 12.09 -35.58
CA TYR A 453 -53.06 11.55 -34.37
C TYR A 453 -51.72 12.24 -34.09
N PRO A 454 -51.57 12.97 -32.97
CA PRO A 454 -50.32 13.67 -32.68
C PRO A 454 -49.19 12.68 -32.36
N LYS A 455 -47.98 12.99 -32.84
CA LYS A 455 -46.75 12.32 -32.45
C LYS A 455 -46.14 13.05 -31.26
N GLU A 456 -46.06 12.36 -30.14
CA GLU A 456 -45.45 12.83 -28.90
C GLU A 456 -43.97 12.44 -28.90
N ALA A 457 -43.08 13.40 -28.62
CA ALA A 457 -41.66 13.17 -28.37
C ALA A 457 -41.32 13.66 -26.95
N THR A 458 -40.79 12.75 -26.13
CA THR A 458 -40.38 13.04 -24.75
C THR A 458 -38.90 12.80 -24.60
N VAL A 459 -38.21 13.76 -24.00
CA VAL A 459 -36.80 13.67 -23.59
C VAL A 459 -36.77 13.62 -22.08
N CYS A 460 -36.09 12.64 -21.53
CA CYS A 460 -35.91 12.49 -20.09
C CYS A 460 -34.54 11.90 -19.76
N ARG A 461 -34.14 12.02 -18.50
CA ARG A 461 -32.99 11.32 -17.94
C ARG A 461 -33.44 10.21 -17.02
N LEU A 462 -32.73 9.10 -17.08
CA LEU A 462 -32.86 8.00 -16.14
C LEU A 462 -31.54 7.84 -15.38
N ARG A 463 -31.60 7.89 -14.04
CA ARG A 463 -30.43 7.63 -13.18
C ARG A 463 -30.52 6.27 -12.51
N LEU A 464 -29.38 5.61 -12.45
CA LEU A 464 -29.20 4.31 -11.81
C LEU A 464 -27.99 4.34 -10.85
N PRO A 465 -28.03 3.58 -9.75
CA PRO A 465 -26.89 3.38 -8.87
C PRO A 465 -25.71 2.76 -9.64
N LYS A 466 -24.52 3.34 -9.52
CA LYS A 466 -23.30 2.87 -10.20
C LYS A 466 -22.83 1.51 -9.69
N GLU A 467 -23.06 1.22 -8.41
CA GLU A 467 -22.48 0.07 -7.71
C GLU A 467 -22.87 -1.29 -8.32
N GLU A 468 -24.09 -1.39 -8.87
CA GLU A 468 -24.62 -2.62 -9.48
C GLU A 468 -23.96 -2.98 -10.83
N PHE A 469 -23.24 -2.02 -11.42
CA PHE A 469 -22.60 -2.12 -12.73
C PHE A 469 -21.07 -2.05 -12.65
N LEU A 470 -20.49 -2.07 -11.44
CA LEU A 470 -19.06 -2.16 -11.24
C LEU A 470 -18.55 -3.58 -11.53
N ARG A 471 -17.49 -3.65 -12.33
CA ARG A 471 -16.75 -4.87 -12.65
C ARG A 471 -15.68 -5.14 -11.57
N ARG A 472 -15.02 -6.31 -11.63
CA ARG A 472 -14.05 -6.77 -10.62
C ARG A 472 -12.76 -5.91 -10.54
N ASP A 473 -12.44 -5.25 -11.63
CA ASP A 473 -11.37 -4.29 -11.87
C ASP A 473 -11.79 -2.83 -11.60
N HIS A 474 -13.00 -2.60 -11.06
CA HIS A 474 -13.59 -1.28 -10.81
C HIS A 474 -13.96 -0.47 -12.06
N SER A 475 -13.87 -1.04 -13.27
CA SER A 475 -14.46 -0.45 -14.46
C SER A 475 -15.99 -0.57 -14.44
N ILE A 476 -16.68 0.23 -15.25
CA ILE A 476 -18.15 0.30 -15.27
C ILE A 476 -18.68 -0.36 -16.53
N ASP A 477 -19.63 -1.28 -16.36
CA ASP A 477 -20.33 -1.90 -17.48
C ASP A 477 -21.50 -1.02 -17.97
N LEU A 478 -21.19 -0.11 -18.89
CA LEU A 478 -22.20 0.77 -19.49
C LEU A 478 -23.24 0.02 -20.34
N TYR A 479 -22.91 -1.16 -20.86
CA TYR A 479 -23.85 -1.95 -21.67
C TYR A 479 -24.91 -2.58 -20.79
N LYS A 480 -24.51 -3.24 -19.71
CA LYS A 480 -25.43 -3.80 -18.72
C LYS A 480 -26.29 -2.71 -18.08
N ALA A 481 -25.70 -1.54 -17.81
CA ALA A 481 -26.42 -0.36 -17.37
C ALA A 481 -27.48 0.10 -18.38
N ARG A 482 -27.12 0.18 -19.67
CA ARG A 482 -28.05 0.54 -20.75
C ARG A 482 -29.17 -0.48 -20.92
N GLU A 483 -28.88 -1.78 -20.81
CA GLU A 483 -29.90 -2.85 -20.85
C GLU A 483 -30.91 -2.71 -19.71
N ALA A 484 -30.44 -2.38 -18.50
CA ALA A 484 -31.32 -2.10 -17.37
C ALA A 484 -32.21 -0.87 -17.63
N VAL A 485 -31.66 0.18 -18.24
CA VAL A 485 -32.43 1.36 -18.68
C VAL A 485 -33.49 0.97 -19.71
N PHE A 486 -33.13 0.18 -20.72
CA PHE A 486 -34.07 -0.26 -21.75
C PHE A 486 -35.18 -1.16 -21.20
N ALA A 487 -34.82 -2.10 -20.31
CA ALA A 487 -35.78 -2.95 -19.62
C ALA A 487 -36.79 -2.11 -18.82
N GLU A 488 -36.33 -1.05 -18.17
CA GLU A 488 -37.20 -0.19 -17.38
C GLU A 488 -38.11 0.70 -18.24
N VAL A 489 -37.60 1.21 -19.37
CA VAL A 489 -38.43 1.92 -20.36
C VAL A 489 -39.51 0.98 -20.91
N SER A 490 -39.15 -0.29 -21.17
CA SER A 490 -40.10 -1.31 -21.63
C SER A 490 -41.12 -1.68 -20.55
N ASN A 491 -40.72 -1.71 -19.28
CA ASN A 491 -41.64 -1.93 -18.15
C ASN A 491 -42.66 -0.78 -18.02
N ALA A 492 -42.21 0.46 -18.20
CA ALA A 492 -43.07 1.64 -18.05
C ALA A 492 -44.03 1.84 -19.24
N LEU A 493 -43.61 1.51 -20.47
CA LEU A 493 -44.35 1.83 -21.70
C LEU A 493 -44.86 0.61 -22.48
N GLY A 494 -44.51 -0.61 -22.05
CA GLY A 494 -44.80 -1.84 -22.78
C GLY A 494 -43.81 -2.10 -23.91
N GLU A 495 -44.29 -2.67 -25.02
CA GLU A 495 -43.44 -3.02 -26.17
C GLU A 495 -42.87 -1.76 -26.85
N VAL A 496 -41.55 -1.60 -26.80
CA VAL A 496 -40.83 -0.47 -27.40
C VAL A 496 -39.69 -0.95 -28.31
N ARG A 497 -39.37 -0.18 -29.35
CA ARG A 497 -38.24 -0.47 -30.24
C ARG A 497 -37.01 0.33 -29.82
N ASP A 498 -35.92 -0.38 -29.59
CA ASP A 498 -34.59 0.21 -29.43
C ASP A 498 -33.99 0.59 -30.79
N TYR A 499 -33.94 1.88 -31.10
CA TYR A 499 -33.44 2.36 -32.39
C TYR A 499 -31.93 2.18 -32.54
N ASN A 500 -31.15 2.43 -31.48
CA ASN A 500 -29.69 2.37 -31.52
C ASN A 500 -29.09 1.09 -30.88
N GLY A 501 -29.91 0.19 -30.34
CA GLY A 501 -29.47 -1.07 -29.74
C GLY A 501 -29.12 -2.18 -30.72
N GLY A 502 -29.60 -2.14 -31.97
CA GLY A 502 -29.41 -3.24 -32.93
C GLY A 502 -27.94 -3.54 -33.26
N MET A 503 -27.08 -2.53 -33.37
CA MET A 503 -25.65 -2.73 -33.55
C MET A 503 -24.99 -3.32 -32.29
N ILE A 504 -25.40 -2.86 -31.11
CA ILE A 504 -24.87 -3.34 -29.83
C ILE A 504 -25.22 -4.83 -29.62
N SER A 505 -26.46 -5.23 -29.92
CA SER A 505 -26.88 -6.64 -29.87
C SER A 505 -26.01 -7.52 -30.75
N LYS A 506 -25.75 -7.09 -32.00
CA LYS A 506 -24.88 -7.85 -32.93
C LYS A 506 -23.44 -7.95 -32.44
N GLN A 507 -22.90 -6.91 -31.82
CA GLN A 507 -21.56 -6.96 -31.22
C GLN A 507 -21.51 -7.98 -30.07
N ASN A 508 -22.53 -7.98 -29.21
CA ASN A 508 -22.64 -8.92 -28.10
C ASN A 508 -22.81 -10.37 -28.60
N GLU A 509 -23.57 -10.59 -29.66
CA GLU A 509 -23.71 -11.90 -30.32
C GLU A 509 -22.38 -12.41 -30.85
N LEU A 510 -21.60 -11.54 -31.51
CA LEU A 510 -20.27 -11.90 -32.01
C LEU A 510 -19.31 -12.22 -30.85
N LEU A 511 -19.23 -11.36 -29.83
CA LEU A 511 -18.40 -11.58 -28.64
C LEU A 511 -18.78 -12.89 -27.93
N ALA A 512 -20.07 -13.17 -27.77
CA ALA A 512 -20.56 -14.43 -27.18
C ALA A 512 -20.18 -15.65 -28.04
N SER A 513 -20.19 -15.50 -29.37
CA SER A 513 -19.75 -16.56 -30.30
C SER A 513 -18.25 -16.83 -30.17
N VAL A 514 -17.42 -15.78 -30.08
CA VAL A 514 -15.98 -15.89 -29.82
C VAL A 514 -15.71 -16.55 -28.46
N ARG A 515 -16.45 -16.17 -27.40
CA ARG A 515 -16.34 -16.82 -26.08
C ARG A 515 -16.60 -18.32 -26.16
N LYS A 516 -17.67 -18.73 -26.84
CA LYS A 516 -17.99 -20.15 -27.04
C LYS A 516 -16.89 -20.90 -27.80
N LEU A 517 -16.27 -20.27 -28.79
CA LEU A 517 -15.16 -20.87 -29.54
C LEU A 517 -13.86 -21.00 -28.73
N LEU A 518 -13.69 -20.21 -27.68
CA LEU A 518 -12.51 -20.24 -26.81
C LEU A 518 -12.70 -21.14 -25.58
N GLN A 519 -13.95 -21.47 -25.20
CA GLN A 519 -14.26 -22.36 -24.09
C GLN A 519 -13.57 -23.72 -24.26
N GLY A 520 -12.69 -24.07 -23.32
CA GLY A 520 -11.98 -25.36 -23.29
C GLY A 520 -10.68 -25.42 -24.11
N ILE A 521 -10.30 -24.36 -24.83
CA ILE A 521 -9.06 -24.34 -25.63
C ILE A 521 -7.91 -23.67 -24.86
N VAL A 522 -8.17 -22.54 -24.19
CA VAL A 522 -7.16 -21.76 -23.49
C VAL A 522 -7.75 -21.18 -22.20
N ASN A 523 -6.97 -21.12 -21.12
CA ASN A 523 -7.32 -20.32 -19.94
C ASN A 523 -6.96 -18.86 -20.23
N TYR A 524 -7.95 -17.97 -20.28
CA TYR A 524 -7.75 -16.54 -20.52
C TYR A 524 -8.56 -15.70 -19.52
N ASN A 525 -8.17 -14.44 -19.36
CA ASN A 525 -8.91 -13.45 -18.60
C ASN A 525 -10.03 -12.88 -19.48
N ASP A 526 -11.30 -12.99 -19.04
CA ASP A 526 -12.45 -12.45 -19.78
C ASP A 526 -12.33 -10.94 -20.05
N LEU A 527 -11.72 -10.18 -19.14
CA LEU A 527 -11.49 -8.73 -19.34
C LEU A 527 -10.54 -8.47 -20.51
N LEU A 528 -9.46 -9.26 -20.63
CA LEU A 528 -8.52 -9.13 -21.73
C LEU A 528 -9.19 -9.42 -23.09
N LEU A 529 -10.11 -10.39 -23.13
CA LEU A 529 -10.88 -10.67 -24.35
C LEU A 529 -11.80 -9.48 -24.71
N GLU A 530 -12.45 -8.88 -23.72
CA GLU A 530 -13.28 -7.69 -23.95
C GLU A 530 -12.45 -6.50 -24.43
N ASP A 531 -11.31 -6.22 -23.78
CA ASP A 531 -10.40 -5.14 -24.18
C ASP A 531 -9.90 -5.34 -25.61
N PHE A 532 -9.48 -6.56 -25.94
CA PHE A 532 -9.13 -6.95 -27.31
C PHE A 532 -10.28 -6.69 -28.30
N PHE A 533 -11.49 -7.17 -28.00
CA PHE A 533 -12.63 -7.04 -28.88
C PHE A 533 -13.07 -5.58 -29.07
N TYR A 534 -13.10 -4.79 -28.00
CA TYR A 534 -13.46 -3.38 -28.06
C TYR A 534 -12.32 -2.47 -28.52
N SER A 535 -11.11 -2.98 -28.68
CA SER A 535 -10.01 -2.31 -29.40
C SER A 535 -10.11 -2.41 -30.92
N LEU A 536 -10.99 -3.27 -31.45
CA LEU A 536 -11.14 -3.47 -32.90
C LEU A 536 -11.51 -2.17 -33.62
N ASN A 537 -10.73 -1.83 -34.64
CA ASN A 537 -10.88 -0.69 -35.51
C ASN A 537 -10.84 -1.16 -36.99
N PRO A 538 -11.79 -0.75 -37.86
CA PRO A 538 -12.98 0.07 -37.60
C PRO A 538 -14.06 -0.64 -36.79
N VAL A 539 -14.87 0.12 -36.03
CA VAL A 539 -15.92 -0.39 -35.13
C VAL A 539 -16.89 -1.36 -35.83
N ILE A 540 -17.12 -1.18 -37.13
CA ILE A 540 -17.96 -2.08 -37.93
C ILE A 540 -17.46 -3.53 -37.94
N MET A 541 -16.14 -3.75 -37.78
CA MET A 541 -15.53 -5.08 -37.70
C MET A 541 -16.03 -5.90 -36.52
N ARG A 542 -16.48 -5.25 -35.45
CA ARG A 542 -17.12 -5.88 -34.28
C ARG A 542 -18.47 -6.52 -34.60
N THR A 543 -18.98 -6.35 -35.83
CA THR A 543 -20.25 -6.93 -36.28
C THR A 543 -20.14 -7.76 -37.55
N VAL A 544 -19.09 -7.56 -38.35
CA VAL A 544 -18.96 -8.16 -39.69
C VAL A 544 -17.90 -9.26 -39.74
N LEU A 545 -16.89 -9.22 -38.87
CA LEU A 545 -15.85 -10.25 -38.86
C LEU A 545 -16.39 -11.61 -38.43
N GLU A 546 -15.83 -12.65 -39.04
CA GLU A 546 -16.09 -14.03 -38.71
C GLU A 546 -15.53 -14.36 -37.30
N PRO A 547 -16.29 -15.06 -36.42
CA PRO A 547 -15.85 -15.42 -35.07
C PRO A 547 -14.52 -16.20 -35.04
N GLU A 548 -14.29 -17.04 -36.04
CA GLU A 548 -13.08 -17.86 -36.18
C GLU A 548 -11.83 -16.99 -36.41
N ALA A 549 -11.95 -15.92 -37.19
CA ALA A 549 -10.84 -15.01 -37.46
C ALA A 549 -10.42 -14.25 -36.18
N LEU A 550 -11.40 -13.79 -35.40
CA LEU A 550 -11.17 -13.15 -34.10
C LEU A 550 -10.53 -14.10 -33.10
N LYS A 551 -11.01 -15.35 -33.06
CA LYS A 551 -10.42 -16.41 -32.23
C LYS A 551 -8.94 -16.62 -32.58
N THR A 552 -8.61 -16.74 -33.86
CA THR A 552 -7.22 -16.95 -34.31
C THR A 552 -6.30 -15.82 -33.86
N LEU A 553 -6.68 -14.56 -34.08
CA LEU A 553 -5.87 -13.42 -33.65
C LEU A 553 -5.75 -13.34 -32.12
N PHE A 554 -6.83 -13.61 -31.39
CA PHE A 554 -6.79 -13.60 -29.92
C PHE A 554 -5.89 -14.70 -29.34
N VAL A 555 -5.87 -15.89 -29.95
CA VAL A 555 -4.92 -16.94 -29.56
C VAL A 555 -3.48 -16.49 -29.83
N MET A 556 -3.20 -15.82 -30.95
CA MET A 556 -1.88 -15.24 -31.23
C MET A 556 -1.47 -14.19 -30.18
N LEU A 557 -2.42 -13.40 -29.68
CA LEU A 557 -2.19 -12.47 -28.56
C LEU A 557 -1.78 -13.24 -27.30
N LEU A 558 -2.53 -14.27 -26.91
CA LEU A 558 -2.22 -15.07 -25.72
C LEU A 558 -0.86 -15.77 -25.82
N GLU A 559 -0.53 -16.33 -26.99
CA GLU A 559 0.78 -16.92 -27.26
C GLU A 559 1.89 -15.86 -27.13
N SER A 560 1.66 -14.63 -27.60
CA SER A 560 2.63 -13.54 -27.51
C SER A 560 2.80 -13.03 -26.07
N ILE A 561 1.76 -13.11 -25.25
CA ILE A 561 1.85 -12.81 -23.80
C ILE A 561 2.59 -13.94 -23.06
N SER A 562 2.33 -15.21 -23.40
CA SER A 562 2.94 -16.35 -22.72
C SER A 562 4.43 -16.50 -23.02
N ASP A 563 4.85 -16.19 -24.23
CA ASP A 563 6.26 -16.30 -24.65
C ASP A 563 7.15 -15.29 -23.90
N GLY A 564 6.56 -14.21 -23.40
CA GLY A 564 7.26 -13.14 -22.70
C GLY A 564 8.03 -12.24 -23.66
N PHE A 565 7.93 -10.93 -23.45
CA PHE A 565 8.78 -9.98 -24.16
C PHE A 565 10.16 -9.97 -23.48
N PHE A 566 11.15 -10.62 -24.08
CA PHE A 566 12.51 -10.68 -23.54
C PHE A 566 13.21 -9.34 -23.76
N ASN A 567 13.89 -8.83 -22.73
CA ASN A 567 14.55 -7.50 -22.67
C ASN A 567 15.67 -7.24 -23.71
N GLU A 568 15.81 -8.07 -24.75
CA GLU A 568 16.87 -7.98 -25.77
C GLU A 568 16.34 -7.59 -27.17
N GLU A 569 15.06 -7.79 -27.48
CA GLU A 569 14.45 -7.43 -28.77
C GLU A 569 13.54 -6.20 -28.64
N SER A 570 13.61 -5.26 -29.59
CA SER A 570 12.78 -4.03 -29.57
C SER A 570 11.33 -4.28 -30.01
N TYR A 571 11.07 -5.41 -30.67
CA TYR A 571 9.76 -5.90 -31.07
C TYR A 571 9.80 -7.41 -31.29
N ALA A 572 8.64 -8.08 -31.29
CA ALA A 572 8.50 -9.41 -31.88
C ALA A 572 7.27 -9.45 -32.79
N MET A 573 7.38 -10.10 -33.95
CA MET A 573 6.28 -10.21 -34.92
C MET A 573 5.94 -11.68 -35.18
N LYS A 574 4.66 -12.03 -35.05
CA LYS A 574 4.10 -13.33 -35.45
C LYS A 574 3.14 -13.14 -36.61
N VAL A 575 3.30 -13.96 -37.65
CA VAL A 575 2.43 -13.96 -38.82
C VAL A 575 1.80 -15.32 -38.99
N ARG A 576 0.49 -15.37 -39.21
CA ARG A 576 -0.25 -16.58 -39.57
C ARG A 576 -1.04 -16.32 -40.85
N ALA A 577 -0.90 -17.19 -41.84
CA ALA A 577 -1.64 -17.10 -43.11
C ALA A 577 -2.62 -18.27 -43.24
N GLU A 578 -3.85 -17.92 -43.62
CA GLU A 578 -4.96 -18.81 -43.95
C GLU A 578 -5.48 -18.45 -45.37
N PRO A 579 -6.25 -19.32 -46.04
CA PRO A 579 -6.63 -19.11 -47.44
C PRO A 579 -7.28 -17.74 -47.75
N HIS A 580 -8.04 -17.20 -46.80
CA HIS A 580 -8.78 -15.94 -46.96
C HIS A 580 -8.29 -14.82 -46.02
N PHE A 581 -7.38 -15.14 -45.09
CA PHE A 581 -6.98 -14.24 -44.01
C PHE A 581 -5.48 -14.27 -43.79
N VAL A 582 -4.91 -13.11 -43.49
CA VAL A 582 -3.59 -13.00 -42.90
C VAL A 582 -3.70 -12.28 -41.57
N TYR A 583 -3.07 -12.87 -40.57
CA TYR A 583 -3.02 -12.35 -39.21
C TYR A 583 -1.59 -11.94 -38.89
N VAL A 584 -1.45 -10.76 -38.30
CA VAL A 584 -0.16 -10.26 -37.82
C VAL A 584 -0.35 -9.82 -36.37
N MET A 585 0.52 -10.29 -35.48
CA MET A 585 0.59 -9.86 -34.09
C MET A 585 1.99 -9.33 -33.82
N ILE A 586 2.08 -8.08 -33.37
CA ILE A 586 3.33 -7.38 -33.10
C ILE A 586 3.34 -7.01 -31.63
N THR A 587 4.43 -7.34 -30.95
CA THR A 587 4.73 -6.86 -29.60
C THR A 587 5.77 -5.77 -29.70
N ALA A 588 5.58 -4.64 -29.03
CA ALA A 588 6.50 -3.51 -29.05
C ALA A 588 6.48 -2.73 -27.72
N GLU A 589 7.59 -2.06 -27.39
CA GLU A 589 7.64 -1.15 -26.24
C GLU A 589 7.15 0.27 -26.56
N HIS A 590 7.04 0.64 -27.85
CA HIS A 590 6.84 2.02 -28.28
C HIS A 590 5.58 2.20 -29.12
N VAL A 591 4.81 3.25 -28.80
CA VAL A 591 3.55 3.62 -29.47
C VAL A 591 3.78 4.13 -30.90
N GLU A 592 4.96 4.71 -31.18
CA GLU A 592 5.34 5.28 -32.48
C GLU A 592 5.25 4.27 -33.63
N LEU A 593 5.35 2.97 -33.33
CA LEU A 593 5.26 1.91 -34.34
C LEU A 593 3.88 1.83 -35.00
N GLU A 594 2.81 2.17 -34.28
CA GLU A 594 1.44 2.18 -34.83
C GLU A 594 1.29 3.22 -35.95
N GLU A 595 1.85 4.41 -35.74
CA GLU A 595 1.78 5.52 -36.70
C GLU A 595 2.52 5.16 -37.99
N LEU A 596 3.74 4.62 -37.86
CA LEU A 596 4.55 4.19 -39.02
C LEU A 596 3.87 3.07 -39.82
N ILE A 597 3.28 2.08 -39.14
CA ILE A 597 2.55 1.01 -39.83
C ILE A 597 1.31 1.58 -40.51
N SER A 598 0.58 2.49 -39.87
CA SER A 598 -0.61 3.13 -40.44
C SER A 598 -0.28 3.92 -41.71
N GLU A 599 0.85 4.63 -41.74
CA GLU A 599 1.33 5.35 -42.92
C GLU A 599 1.66 4.41 -44.09
N GLU A 600 2.39 3.32 -43.83
CA GLU A 600 2.75 2.34 -44.86
C GLU A 600 1.52 1.57 -45.37
N LEU A 601 0.56 1.27 -44.50
CA LEU A 601 -0.69 0.62 -44.88
C LEU A 601 -1.63 1.55 -45.66
N ALA A 602 -1.58 2.87 -45.44
CA ALA A 602 -2.36 3.83 -46.21
C ALA A 602 -1.95 3.89 -47.70
N LEU A 603 -0.71 3.49 -48.02
CA LEU A 603 -0.23 3.37 -49.41
C LEU A 603 -0.81 2.15 -50.14
N LEU A 604 -1.31 1.18 -49.40
CA LEU A 604 -1.99 0.01 -49.93
C LEU A 604 -3.48 0.33 -49.97
N ASP A 605 -4.00 0.57 -51.18
CA ASP A 605 -5.40 0.93 -51.43
C ASP A 605 -6.37 -0.20 -51.02
N PHE A 606 -6.68 -0.28 -49.74
CA PHE A 606 -7.54 -1.29 -49.13
C PHE A 606 -9.00 -0.82 -49.09
N SER A 607 -9.93 -1.77 -49.20
CA SER A 607 -11.30 -1.48 -48.81
C SER A 607 -11.38 -1.37 -47.27
N PRO A 608 -12.13 -0.40 -46.71
CA PRO A 608 -12.24 -0.25 -45.25
C PRO A 608 -12.81 -1.48 -44.54
N SER A 609 -13.45 -2.39 -45.28
CA SER A 609 -14.00 -3.65 -44.79
C SER A 609 -13.04 -4.85 -44.90
N SER A 610 -11.81 -4.64 -45.36
CA SER A 610 -10.83 -5.72 -45.55
C SER A 610 -9.75 -5.78 -44.46
N LEU A 611 -9.55 -4.72 -43.68
CA LEU A 611 -8.52 -4.65 -42.65
C LEU A 611 -9.14 -4.33 -41.29
N ALA A 612 -8.92 -5.20 -40.32
CA ALA A 612 -9.20 -4.93 -38.92
C ALA A 612 -7.90 -4.81 -38.14
N MET A 613 -7.84 -3.85 -37.22
CA MET A 613 -6.71 -3.58 -36.34
C MET A 613 -7.16 -3.66 -34.88
N THR A 614 -6.29 -4.14 -34.00
CA THR A 614 -6.49 -4.20 -32.54
C THR A 614 -5.27 -3.62 -31.85
N GLN A 615 -5.50 -2.86 -30.80
CA GLN A 615 -4.45 -2.29 -29.97
C GLN A 615 -4.75 -2.60 -28.51
N VAL A 616 -3.91 -3.40 -27.88
CA VAL A 616 -4.09 -3.80 -26.49
C VAL A 616 -2.79 -3.56 -25.73
N ASN A 617 -2.88 -2.91 -24.58
CA ASN A 617 -1.75 -2.74 -23.67
C ASN A 617 -1.86 -3.75 -22.53
N VAL A 618 -0.87 -4.61 -22.39
CA VAL A 618 -0.82 -5.62 -21.32
C VAL A 618 0.54 -5.51 -20.62
N TYR A 619 0.54 -5.23 -19.32
CA TYR A 619 1.76 -5.04 -18.51
C TYR A 619 2.75 -4.00 -19.07
N ASP A 620 2.24 -2.87 -19.55
CA ASP A 620 3.02 -1.78 -20.18
C ASP A 620 3.72 -2.17 -21.50
N ILE A 621 3.31 -3.30 -22.11
CA ILE A 621 3.74 -3.72 -23.45
C ILE A 621 2.58 -3.54 -24.42
N LEU A 622 2.88 -2.97 -25.59
CA LEU A 622 1.93 -2.74 -26.66
C LEU A 622 1.82 -3.98 -27.55
N TYR A 623 0.59 -4.44 -27.76
CA TYR A 623 0.26 -5.50 -28.69
C TYR A 623 -0.60 -4.95 -29.83
N LEU A 624 -0.03 -4.94 -31.04
CA LEU A 624 -0.71 -4.53 -32.27
C LEU A 624 -1.11 -5.77 -33.06
N GLY A 625 -2.40 -5.97 -33.23
CA GLY A 625 -2.96 -7.08 -34.00
C GLY A 625 -3.62 -6.60 -35.28
N TYR A 626 -3.45 -7.35 -36.36
CA TYR A 626 -4.06 -7.06 -37.66
C TYR A 626 -4.70 -8.31 -38.24
N ILE A 627 -5.87 -8.14 -38.84
CA ILE A 627 -6.58 -9.13 -39.64
C ILE A 627 -6.81 -8.54 -41.03
N PHE A 628 -6.14 -9.10 -42.04
CA PHE A 628 -6.33 -8.70 -43.43
C PHE A 628 -7.07 -9.79 -44.22
N ARG A 629 -8.24 -9.45 -44.75
CA ARG A 629 -9.10 -10.31 -45.55
C ARG A 629 -8.82 -10.10 -47.04
N SER A 630 -8.30 -11.12 -47.71
CA SER A 630 -8.05 -11.09 -49.15
C SER A 630 -7.95 -12.50 -49.72
N ASP A 631 -8.62 -12.76 -50.84
CA ASP A 631 -8.50 -14.01 -51.59
C ASP A 631 -7.25 -14.03 -52.50
N ASP A 632 -6.57 -12.89 -52.66
CA ASP A 632 -5.37 -12.74 -53.48
C ASP A 632 -4.10 -12.90 -52.61
N PRO A 633 -3.30 -13.98 -52.81
CA PRO A 633 -2.06 -14.21 -52.07
C PRO A 633 -0.99 -13.14 -52.32
N GLN A 634 -1.01 -12.45 -53.47
CA GLN A 634 -0.05 -11.38 -53.74
C GLN A 634 -0.33 -10.15 -52.88
N LYS A 635 -1.61 -9.81 -52.69
CA LYS A 635 -2.02 -8.72 -51.78
C LYS A 635 -1.69 -9.06 -50.33
N GLN A 636 -1.97 -10.29 -49.92
CA GLN A 636 -1.59 -10.80 -48.60
C GLN A 636 -0.07 -10.67 -48.34
N ARG A 637 0.75 -11.04 -49.32
CA ARG A 637 2.21 -10.91 -49.21
C ARG A 637 2.67 -9.45 -49.17
N LYS A 638 2.09 -8.57 -50.00
CA LYS A 638 2.39 -7.13 -49.97
C LYS A 638 2.06 -6.51 -48.61
N PHE A 639 0.93 -6.88 -48.03
CA PHE A 639 0.53 -6.46 -46.68
C PHE A 639 1.58 -6.81 -45.62
N CYS A 640 2.05 -8.06 -45.57
CA CYS A 640 3.10 -8.45 -44.63
C CYS A 640 4.42 -7.68 -44.86
N ILE A 641 4.81 -7.50 -46.13
CA ILE A 641 6.05 -6.77 -46.49
C ILE A 641 5.97 -5.31 -46.04
N SER A 642 4.83 -4.64 -46.21
CA SER A 642 4.66 -3.25 -45.78
C SER A 642 4.76 -3.09 -44.26
N ILE A 643 4.19 -4.03 -43.49
CA ILE A 643 4.35 -4.03 -42.02
C ILE A 643 5.82 -4.24 -41.65
N GLN A 644 6.51 -5.18 -42.28
CA GLN A 644 7.91 -5.45 -42.01
C GLN A 644 8.80 -4.25 -42.36
N HIS A 645 8.53 -3.58 -43.49
CA HIS A 645 9.23 -2.37 -43.90
C HIS A 645 9.03 -1.21 -42.90
N ALA A 646 7.82 -1.06 -42.33
CA ALA A 646 7.56 -0.07 -41.29
C ALA A 646 8.40 -0.32 -40.03
N ILE A 647 8.54 -1.59 -39.63
CA ILE A 647 9.35 -1.99 -38.48
C ILE A 647 10.84 -1.72 -38.75
N GLU A 648 11.36 -2.08 -39.93
CA GLU A 648 12.76 -1.83 -40.32
C GLU A 648 13.09 -0.33 -40.35
N LYS A 649 12.14 0.52 -40.78
CA LYS A 649 12.29 1.99 -40.74
C LYS A 649 12.51 2.50 -39.31
N LEU A 650 11.81 1.95 -38.33
CA LEU A 650 11.95 2.33 -36.92
C LEU A 650 13.33 1.95 -36.37
N GLU A 651 13.86 0.79 -36.78
CA GLU A 651 15.22 0.37 -36.40
C GLU A 651 16.29 1.31 -36.97
N HIS A 652 16.13 1.81 -38.20
CA HIS A 652 17.11 2.71 -38.83
C HIS A 652 17.07 4.16 -38.31
N GLN A 653 15.99 4.56 -37.64
CA GLN A 653 15.89 5.89 -37.01
C GLN A 653 16.51 5.93 -35.59
N ARG A 654 16.89 4.78 -35.04
CA ARG A 654 17.61 4.62 -33.77
C ARG A 654 19.10 4.42 -34.00
#